data_AF-A0A9X3HGX8-F1
#
_entry.id   AF-A0A9X3HGX8-F1
#
_cell.length_a   1.000
_cell.length_b   1.000
_cell.length_c   1.000
_cell.angle_alpha   90.00
_cell.angle_beta   90.00
_cell.angle_gamma   90.00
#
_symmetry.space_group_name_H-M   'P 1'
#
loop_
_entity.id
_entity.type
_entity.pdbx_description
1 polymer ?
#
loop_
_entity_poly.entity_id
_entity_poly.type
_entity_poly.pdbx_seq_one_letter_code
_entity_poly.pdbx_strand_id
1 'polypeptide(L)'
;MIAKTKTILFLSILTAVFAVSCNDDEAEKRALDPTAFRAPVTSTFKLTEPIPIEWQVIDPDSIDPPQTYPLDIDKIPSQPFSINEFKSLKSPMEESPLDWDPNDRIKLEFDTIPIEKKISILPTPVVTRMDRPQTLEGTTSVLLQLSRNQGLPSNDIRKIIQNDDDTYWIATFDGGLCLYNGNELYTYNVLRIWDLEKDRDGKLWVAAENGIYVLDFKKKTQTHFLKMQVMLSLLCDHQNQIWMTHWENATYVMDSEMEYLRRISNPGFLGIRPNYPLMEDRNHNIWLLSQSGDQTVTSIIGKDRQDYTNIPLSGGYHFLDRDNRMWMTSVSGTFGISLDDRTVRTLNKKNAFNEKAQFWEEAQFYEEDNQGRLWMINSDSIHVLNKEYTKMKSIATNSPVRFGSTVKDKRGVIWIGTATKGILLVDPNGPFAELLDESDGLMDGQIRSMEEDHRGDVWLGTQDGINIYSPSTKTLKAIDDATLQNPNSRNIFFIKEFEKDNLFVDGDQQGFLIINRKEKVLTRYLTTQDIAQRIFGALKDEEGSYWLGSSNGLAVYNPVSNELKTIPEESPQLDADWVSCILDDGSGLYWLGTNNGLVIIDPDKNTIQYLRESEGLCHNSVTKVIKREDGTLWVATVEGISIIDPINQTITNLGEAEGLVPDAVYNLQEKDGTIYIGSVDGLLLVKPPADPNTPWNFFNYSAAQGFLSNDYNRSAGVLLANGQLWFGSGPIWKLTILTQDPVIDTVPCPVFITGLTIMDEKRSFDRMADLRPSVETSDTLWSGDGKQLFTKNTLPQDSGYVFEHNIQWDSLSSPYQLPIGLQLPYDQNYLRFSFANLCALNRDKISFRYMLAGADDRWIYAGLEPQSKNYFNLTPGAYTFRVATRGINGQWGTPAEFSFRISPPWWRTWWAYLAYATLAFGGIWLIVQYRSRRLKKENRLLEEKVTQRTDELRETISNLKSTQSQLVQSEKMASLGELTAGIAHEIQNPLNFVNNFSEVSNELIDEMAEEVEAVKTRHALSQQQDSSQDKESLTEITDLLSDVKSNLEKITHHGKRADAIVKGMLAHSRSGKGEKSSTNLNALAEEYLKLSYHGLRAKDKTFNADFKTDFDPDLPKVNVVPQDIGRVLLNLINNAFQAVNGVSNPTVTVKTERTTSNELRISITDNGPGIPDEIKDKIFQPFFTTKPTGEGTGLGLSLSYDIVKAHGGGIQVESSEIKGTRFSIQIPLEN
;
A
#
# COMPACT_ATOMS: atom_id res chain seq x y z
N MET A 1 -34.26 -22.45 33.82
CA MET A 1 -34.44 -21.98 32.43
C MET A 1 -33.96 -20.53 32.23
N ILE A 2 -34.28 -19.59 33.13
CA ILE A 2 -33.88 -18.17 33.02
C ILE A 2 -32.35 -17.92 33.11
N ALA A 3 -31.59 -18.78 33.79
CA ALA A 3 -30.12 -18.66 33.85
C ALA A 3 -29.42 -19.05 32.53
N LYS A 4 -29.95 -20.02 31.77
CA LYS A 4 -29.42 -20.38 30.44
C LYS A 4 -29.74 -19.31 29.39
N THR A 5 -30.89 -18.64 29.51
CA THR A 5 -31.28 -17.54 28.64
C THR A 5 -30.39 -16.31 28.84
N LYS A 6 -29.99 -16.00 30.09
CA LYS A 6 -29.07 -14.88 30.34
C LYS A 6 -27.65 -15.13 29.86
N THR A 7 -27.13 -16.36 29.94
CA THR A 7 -25.79 -16.67 29.40
C THR A 7 -25.77 -16.66 27.87
N ILE A 8 -26.86 -17.11 27.21
CA ILE A 8 -27.00 -17.01 25.75
C ILE A 8 -27.20 -15.56 25.32
N LEU A 9 -27.95 -14.75 26.08
CA LEU A 9 -28.13 -13.32 25.80
C LEU A 9 -26.83 -12.53 26.02
N PHE A 10 -26.02 -12.90 27.02
CA PHE A 10 -24.73 -12.27 27.28
C PHE A 10 -23.68 -12.68 26.25
N LEU A 11 -23.73 -13.92 25.72
CA LEU A 11 -22.86 -14.37 24.63
C LEU A 11 -23.29 -13.79 23.27
N SER A 12 -24.60 -13.58 23.04
CA SER A 12 -25.12 -12.92 21.83
C SER A 12 -24.89 -11.41 21.84
N ILE A 13 -24.88 -10.78 23.02
CA ILE A 13 -24.53 -9.35 23.15
C ILE A 13 -23.02 -9.15 23.07
N LEU A 14 -22.19 -10.08 23.56
CA LEU A 14 -20.73 -10.00 23.33
C LEU A 14 -20.36 -10.21 21.85
N THR A 15 -21.08 -11.06 21.12
CA THR A 15 -20.90 -11.19 19.66
C THR A 15 -21.47 -10.00 18.88
N ALA A 16 -22.48 -9.30 19.41
CA ALA A 16 -22.98 -8.05 18.83
C ALA A 16 -22.06 -6.85 19.10
N VAL A 17 -21.39 -6.78 20.26
CA VAL A 17 -20.50 -5.64 20.60
C VAL A 17 -19.13 -5.75 19.92
N PHE A 18 -18.69 -6.94 19.51
CA PHE A 18 -17.56 -7.09 18.56
C PHE A 18 -17.97 -6.91 17.09
N ALA A 19 -19.27 -6.86 16.78
CA ALA A 19 -19.79 -6.65 15.41
C ALA A 19 -20.15 -5.19 15.11
N VAL A 20 -20.08 -4.26 16.07
CA VAL A 20 -20.53 -2.86 15.90
C VAL A 20 -19.41 -1.84 16.19
N SER A 21 -18.15 -2.27 16.18
CA SER A 21 -16.98 -1.38 16.31
C SER A 21 -15.99 -1.53 15.15
N CYS A 22 -16.50 -1.70 13.94
CA CYS A 22 -15.76 -1.45 12.70
C CYS A 22 -16.76 -0.85 11.71
N ASN A 23 -16.94 0.46 11.78
CA ASN A 23 -17.48 1.23 10.67
C ASN A 23 -16.61 2.49 10.52
N ASP A 24 -15.33 2.24 10.21
CA ASP A 24 -14.45 3.21 9.56
C ASP A 24 -14.73 3.14 8.04
N ASP A 25 -15.96 3.49 7.63
CA ASP A 25 -16.39 3.44 6.21
C ASP A 25 -15.89 4.63 5.38
N GLU A 26 -15.15 5.59 5.97
CA GLU A 26 -14.61 6.74 5.23
C GLU A 26 -13.11 6.65 4.89
N ALA A 27 -12.39 5.63 5.38
CA ALA A 27 -10.97 5.42 5.03
C ALA A 27 -10.73 4.28 4.01
N GLU A 28 -11.73 3.45 3.71
CA GLU A 28 -11.59 2.26 2.84
C GLU A 28 -11.76 2.54 1.33
N LYS A 29 -11.91 3.80 0.90
CA LYS A 29 -12.07 4.16 -0.53
C LYS A 29 -10.77 4.12 -1.37
N ARG A 30 -9.67 3.49 -0.93
CA ARG A 30 -8.39 3.55 -1.67
C ARG A 30 -7.60 2.25 -1.90
N ALA A 31 -8.22 1.09 -1.77
CA ALA A 31 -7.65 -0.12 -2.35
C ALA A 31 -8.76 -1.00 -2.89
N LEU A 32 -9.11 -0.81 -4.17
CA LEU A 32 -10.00 -1.72 -4.89
C LEU A 32 -9.47 -3.14 -4.75
N ASP A 33 -10.29 -4.01 -4.14
CA ASP A 33 -10.08 -5.45 -4.18
C ASP A 33 -10.05 -5.86 -5.66
N PRO A 34 -8.94 -6.39 -6.17
CA PRO A 34 -8.83 -6.69 -7.57
C PRO A 34 -9.72 -7.89 -8.01
N THR A 35 -10.34 -8.60 -7.05
CA THR A 35 -11.42 -9.59 -7.24
C THR A 35 -12.83 -9.02 -7.06
N ALA A 36 -12.96 -7.74 -6.68
CA ALA A 36 -14.24 -7.04 -6.63
C ALA A 36 -14.71 -6.51 -7.98
N PHE A 37 -13.96 -6.73 -9.07
CA PHE A 37 -14.47 -6.45 -10.40
C PHE A 37 -15.65 -7.37 -10.69
N ARG A 38 -16.84 -6.78 -10.74
CA ARG A 38 -18.07 -7.52 -10.98
C ARG A 38 -18.21 -7.80 -12.47
N ALA A 39 -18.89 -8.89 -12.81
CA ALA A 39 -19.34 -9.09 -14.18
C ALA A 39 -20.26 -7.92 -14.54
N PRO A 40 -20.13 -7.34 -15.76
CA PRO A 40 -20.99 -6.24 -16.15
C PRO A 40 -22.43 -6.70 -16.23
N VAL A 41 -23.34 -5.82 -15.80
CA VAL A 41 -24.77 -6.11 -15.80
C VAL A 41 -25.38 -5.47 -17.03
N THR A 42 -25.94 -6.30 -17.90
CA THR A 42 -26.74 -5.82 -19.02
C THR A 42 -28.14 -5.44 -18.54
N SER A 43 -28.57 -4.23 -18.85
CA SER A 43 -29.89 -3.72 -18.54
C SER A 43 -30.62 -3.29 -19.81
N THR A 44 -31.95 -3.22 -19.77
CA THR A 44 -32.74 -2.66 -20.87
C THR A 44 -32.81 -1.15 -20.73
N PHE A 45 -32.51 -0.39 -21.78
CA PHE A 45 -32.68 1.06 -21.78
C PHE A 45 -33.98 1.48 -22.47
N LYS A 46 -34.42 2.71 -22.20
CA LYS A 46 -35.52 3.35 -22.94
C LYS A 46 -35.09 4.73 -23.37
N LEU A 47 -35.30 5.03 -24.65
CA LEU A 47 -35.12 6.38 -25.18
C LEU A 47 -36.20 7.31 -24.61
N THR A 48 -35.86 8.59 -24.49
CA THR A 48 -36.84 9.64 -24.18
C THR A 48 -37.94 9.72 -25.24
N GLU A 49 -39.06 10.37 -24.93
CA GLU A 49 -40.07 10.64 -25.96
C GLU A 49 -39.47 11.48 -27.11
N PRO A 50 -39.83 11.20 -28.38
CA PRO A 50 -39.33 11.97 -29.51
C PRO A 50 -39.77 13.43 -29.45
N ILE A 51 -38.81 14.34 -29.50
CA ILE A 51 -39.04 15.79 -29.53
C ILE A 51 -38.87 16.27 -30.98
N PRO A 52 -39.80 17.03 -31.57
CA PRO A 52 -39.63 17.59 -32.91
C PRO A 52 -38.54 18.66 -32.93
N ILE A 53 -37.72 18.68 -33.99
CA ILE A 53 -36.63 19.64 -34.18
C ILE A 53 -37.16 20.89 -34.93
N GLU A 54 -36.99 22.07 -34.36
CA GLU A 54 -37.22 23.37 -34.98
C GLU A 54 -35.88 23.94 -35.43
N TRP A 55 -35.65 23.87 -36.74
CA TRP A 55 -34.44 24.42 -37.35
C TRP A 55 -34.49 25.93 -37.44
N GLN A 56 -33.44 26.60 -36.97
CA GLN A 56 -33.18 27.99 -37.30
C GLN A 56 -32.56 28.03 -38.70
N VAL A 57 -33.33 28.45 -39.70
CA VAL A 57 -32.84 28.66 -41.07
C VAL A 57 -32.17 30.02 -41.15
N ILE A 58 -30.91 30.04 -41.57
CA ILE A 58 -30.13 31.25 -41.74
C ILE A 58 -30.32 31.76 -43.16
N ASP A 59 -30.43 33.08 -43.32
CA ASP A 59 -30.68 33.72 -44.60
C ASP A 59 -29.59 33.33 -45.62
N PRO A 60 -29.94 32.64 -46.73
CA PRO A 60 -28.98 32.22 -47.74
C PRO A 60 -28.17 33.36 -48.35
N ASP A 61 -28.75 34.58 -48.41
CA ASP A 61 -28.07 35.78 -48.93
C ASP A 61 -26.98 36.30 -47.99
N SER A 62 -27.00 35.86 -46.73
CA SER A 62 -26.01 36.24 -45.71
C SER A 62 -24.79 35.31 -45.67
N ILE A 63 -24.85 34.18 -46.38
CA ILE A 63 -23.81 33.16 -46.43
C ILE A 63 -23.00 33.36 -47.71
N ASP A 64 -21.71 33.65 -47.57
CA ASP A 64 -20.82 33.78 -48.71
C ASP A 64 -20.83 32.49 -49.55
N PRO A 65 -20.88 32.61 -50.89
CA PRO A 65 -20.81 31.45 -51.75
C PRO A 65 -19.44 30.77 -51.63
N PRO A 66 -19.37 29.44 -51.84
CA PRO A 66 -18.13 28.70 -51.72
C PRO A 66 -17.02 29.23 -52.64
N GLN A 67 -15.82 29.45 -52.09
CA GLN A 67 -14.67 29.97 -52.85
C GLN A 67 -13.73 28.82 -53.21
N THR A 68 -13.36 28.70 -54.48
CA THR A 68 -12.52 27.60 -54.96
C THR A 68 -11.14 28.08 -55.40
N TYR A 69 -10.09 27.40 -54.92
CA TYR A 69 -8.69 27.69 -55.19
C TYR A 69 -8.00 26.46 -55.81
N PRO A 70 -6.99 26.65 -56.67
CA PRO A 70 -6.21 25.53 -57.20
C PRO A 70 -5.31 24.94 -56.10
N LEU A 71 -5.37 23.62 -55.91
CA LEU A 71 -4.51 22.87 -54.98
C LEU A 71 -4.10 21.53 -55.60
N ASP A 72 -2.84 21.43 -56.03
CA ASP A 72 -2.29 20.21 -56.63
C ASP A 72 -1.35 19.50 -55.66
N ILE A 73 -1.90 18.58 -54.86
CA ILE A 73 -1.17 17.82 -53.83
C ILE A 73 0.00 17.03 -54.43
N ASP A 74 -0.09 16.63 -55.69
CA ASP A 74 0.98 15.86 -56.35
C ASP A 74 2.24 16.70 -56.59
N LYS A 75 2.11 18.03 -56.66
CA LYS A 75 3.23 18.96 -56.84
C LYS A 75 3.86 19.44 -55.54
N ILE A 76 3.23 19.14 -54.40
CA ILE A 76 3.74 19.53 -53.08
C ILE A 76 5.02 18.73 -52.81
N PRO A 77 6.11 19.40 -52.37
CA PRO A 77 7.35 18.73 -52.06
C PRO A 77 7.15 17.67 -50.97
N SER A 78 7.70 16.48 -51.21
CA SER A 78 7.65 15.37 -50.28
C SER A 78 9.04 15.09 -49.73
N GLN A 79 9.14 14.80 -48.44
CA GLN A 79 10.36 14.34 -47.79
C GLN A 79 10.26 12.84 -47.45
N PRO A 80 11.38 12.10 -47.41
CA PRO A 80 11.37 10.72 -46.93
C PRO A 80 10.87 10.67 -45.48
N PHE A 81 9.93 9.76 -45.21
CA PHE A 81 9.40 9.53 -43.87
C PHE A 81 9.27 8.03 -43.66
N SER A 82 10.15 7.49 -42.83
CA SER A 82 10.23 6.06 -42.61
C SER A 82 9.91 5.75 -41.17
N ILE A 83 8.77 5.10 -41.00
CA ILE A 83 8.44 4.35 -39.79
C ILE A 83 9.44 3.20 -39.67
N ASN A 84 9.83 2.86 -38.46
CA ASN A 84 10.80 1.83 -38.14
C ASN A 84 10.20 0.43 -38.30
N GLU A 85 10.05 0.02 -39.56
CA GLU A 85 9.56 -1.29 -39.98
C GLU A 85 10.69 -2.24 -40.39
N PHE A 86 10.39 -3.53 -40.48
CA PHE A 86 11.27 -4.51 -41.11
C PHE A 86 11.45 -4.22 -42.61
N LYS A 87 12.64 -3.78 -43.00
CA LYS A 87 13.04 -3.54 -44.38
C LYS A 87 13.71 -4.78 -44.95
N SER A 88 13.38 -5.18 -46.17
CA SER A 88 14.11 -6.24 -46.87
C SER A 88 15.59 -5.88 -46.99
N LEU A 89 16.46 -6.87 -46.79
CA LEU A 89 17.89 -6.70 -47.03
C LEU A 89 18.13 -6.30 -48.49
N LYS A 90 19.11 -5.43 -48.75
CA LYS A 90 19.50 -5.03 -50.13
C LYS A 90 19.88 -6.23 -51.01
N SER A 91 20.42 -7.28 -50.41
CA SER A 91 20.71 -8.57 -51.02
C SER A 91 20.51 -9.68 -49.99
N PRO A 92 20.20 -10.92 -50.41
CA PRO A 92 20.24 -12.08 -49.52
C PRO A 92 21.60 -12.21 -48.82
N MET A 93 21.62 -12.81 -47.63
CA MET A 93 22.88 -13.16 -46.96
C MET A 93 23.67 -14.14 -47.83
N GLU A 94 24.98 -13.91 -47.95
CA GLU A 94 25.85 -14.83 -48.67
C GLU A 94 26.03 -16.09 -47.82
N GLU A 95 25.70 -17.25 -48.40
CA GLU A 95 25.91 -18.56 -47.77
C GLU A 95 27.01 -19.31 -48.51
N SER A 96 28.08 -19.63 -47.80
CA SER A 96 29.22 -20.38 -48.32
C SER A 96 29.37 -21.71 -47.58
N PRO A 97 29.76 -22.80 -48.26
CA PRO A 97 30.06 -24.05 -47.59
C PRO A 97 31.25 -23.86 -46.64
N LEU A 98 31.18 -24.53 -45.51
CA LEU A 98 32.16 -24.49 -44.45
C LEU A 98 33.16 -25.63 -44.67
N ASP A 99 34.22 -25.35 -45.41
CA ASP A 99 35.27 -26.32 -45.72
C ASP A 99 36.27 -26.42 -44.56
N TRP A 100 36.00 -27.37 -43.66
CA TRP A 100 36.73 -27.57 -42.41
C TRP A 100 37.29 -28.99 -42.33
N ASP A 101 38.53 -29.17 -42.75
CA ASP A 101 39.35 -30.27 -42.24
C ASP A 101 40.41 -29.65 -41.33
N PRO A 102 40.49 -30.03 -40.04
CA PRO A 102 41.52 -29.50 -39.14
C PRO A 102 42.89 -29.88 -39.72
N ASN A 103 43.69 -28.87 -40.07
CA ASN A 103 45.02 -29.10 -40.65
C ASN A 103 45.91 -29.94 -39.72
N ASP A 104 45.72 -29.83 -38.40
CA ASP A 104 46.43 -30.60 -37.37
C ASP A 104 45.58 -30.80 -36.10
N ARG A 105 45.63 -32.01 -35.51
CA ARG A 105 45.14 -32.26 -34.13
C ARG A 105 46.32 -32.12 -33.17
N ILE A 106 46.28 -31.11 -32.32
CA ILE A 106 47.36 -30.77 -31.39
C ILE A 106 46.94 -31.21 -29.98
N LYS A 107 47.79 -32.00 -29.30
CA LYS A 107 47.53 -32.37 -27.90
C LYS A 107 47.75 -31.16 -26.98
N LEU A 108 46.83 -30.93 -26.03
CA LEU A 108 46.96 -29.83 -25.07
C LEU A 108 48.09 -30.08 -24.05
N GLU A 109 48.92 -29.07 -23.83
CA GLU A 109 50.00 -29.05 -22.84
C GLU A 109 49.75 -27.91 -21.84
N PHE A 110 49.98 -28.18 -20.55
CA PHE A 110 49.71 -27.25 -19.46
C PHE A 110 50.93 -27.05 -18.56
N ASP A 111 51.25 -25.79 -18.27
CA ASP A 111 52.18 -25.41 -17.20
C ASP A 111 51.38 -25.14 -15.92
N THR A 112 51.82 -25.67 -14.78
CA THR A 112 51.15 -25.47 -13.49
C THR A 112 51.79 -24.32 -12.72
N ILE A 113 51.00 -23.35 -12.30
CA ILE A 113 51.44 -22.13 -11.61
C ILE A 113 50.74 -22.04 -10.24
N PRO A 114 51.47 -22.01 -9.11
CA PRO A 114 50.87 -21.85 -7.79
C PRO A 114 50.29 -20.45 -7.61
N ILE A 115 49.15 -20.34 -6.91
CA ILE A 115 48.45 -19.07 -6.68
C ILE A 115 48.46 -18.71 -5.19
N GLU A 116 48.68 -17.45 -4.88
CA GLU A 116 48.45 -16.93 -3.53
C GLU A 116 46.97 -16.51 -3.38
N LYS A 117 46.28 -17.02 -2.37
CA LYS A 117 44.87 -16.67 -2.09
C LYS A 117 44.69 -16.14 -0.68
N LYS A 118 43.77 -15.19 -0.52
CA LYS A 118 43.30 -14.64 0.74
C LYS A 118 41.83 -14.97 0.90
N ILE A 119 41.46 -15.68 1.96
CA ILE A 119 40.06 -15.99 2.26
C ILE A 119 39.59 -15.02 3.35
N SER A 120 38.49 -14.33 3.11
CA SER A 120 37.84 -13.42 4.07
C SER A 120 36.36 -13.76 4.24
N ILE A 121 35.76 -13.25 5.32
CA ILE A 121 34.31 -13.27 5.48
C ILE A 121 33.70 -12.36 4.40
N LEU A 122 32.62 -12.83 3.76
CA LEU A 122 31.89 -12.05 2.77
C LEU A 122 31.39 -10.73 3.41
N PRO A 123 31.69 -9.56 2.83
CA PRO A 123 31.26 -8.29 3.39
C PRO A 123 29.74 -8.13 3.28
N THR A 124 29.17 -7.41 4.25
CA THR A 124 27.74 -7.05 4.21
C THR A 124 27.50 -6.06 3.07
N PRO A 125 26.55 -6.33 2.16
CA PRO A 125 26.26 -5.43 1.06
C PRO A 125 25.55 -4.16 1.53
N VAL A 126 25.74 -3.06 0.80
CA VAL A 126 24.93 -1.84 0.94
C VAL A 126 23.64 -2.06 0.18
N VAL A 127 22.50 -1.82 0.84
CA VAL A 127 21.17 -1.99 0.22
C VAL A 127 20.64 -0.64 -0.21
N THR A 128 20.39 -0.47 -1.50
CA THR A 128 19.80 0.73 -2.11
C THR A 128 18.47 0.39 -2.74
N ARG A 129 17.46 1.24 -2.57
CA ARG A 129 16.17 1.08 -3.25
C ARG A 129 16.25 1.63 -4.67
N MET A 130 15.83 0.83 -5.64
CA MET A 130 15.71 1.18 -7.05
C MET A 130 14.33 1.73 -7.36
N ASP A 131 14.31 2.79 -8.17
CA ASP A 131 13.11 3.34 -8.78
C ASP A 131 12.72 2.55 -10.05
N ARG A 132 11.56 2.85 -10.62
CA ARG A 132 11.05 2.21 -11.84
C ARG A 132 11.88 2.59 -13.08
N PRO A 133 11.98 1.71 -14.10
CA PRO A 133 12.55 2.07 -15.39
C PRO A 133 11.82 3.28 -16.01
N GLN A 134 12.57 4.12 -16.72
CA GLN A 134 12.04 5.28 -17.44
C GLN A 134 12.31 5.16 -18.94
N THR A 135 11.53 5.83 -19.78
CA THR A 135 11.82 5.88 -21.22
C THR A 135 13.15 6.56 -21.50
N LEU A 136 13.94 5.97 -22.38
CA LEU A 136 15.18 6.57 -22.86
C LEU A 136 14.87 7.81 -23.71
N GLU A 137 15.41 8.95 -23.32
CA GLU A 137 15.24 10.19 -24.07
C GLU A 137 16.04 10.19 -25.38
N GLY A 138 15.46 10.80 -26.42
CA GLY A 138 16.12 11.04 -27.70
C GLY A 138 16.08 9.86 -28.66
N THR A 139 15.32 8.79 -28.39
CA THR A 139 15.08 7.69 -29.32
C THR A 139 13.63 7.70 -29.79
N THR A 140 13.39 7.40 -31.07
CA THR A 140 12.02 7.29 -31.60
C THR A 140 11.34 6.02 -31.09
N SER A 141 12.09 4.95 -30.81
CA SER A 141 11.53 3.71 -30.28
C SER A 141 11.48 3.72 -28.76
N VAL A 142 10.42 3.15 -28.19
CA VAL A 142 10.28 3.00 -26.73
C VAL A 142 11.29 1.97 -26.21
N LEU A 143 12.38 2.48 -25.62
CA LEU A 143 13.37 1.73 -24.87
C LEU A 143 13.30 2.17 -23.41
N LEU A 144 13.30 1.22 -22.47
CA LEU A 144 13.30 1.55 -21.05
C LEU A 144 14.74 1.57 -20.52
N GLN A 145 15.00 2.40 -19.50
CA GLN A 145 16.32 2.65 -18.95
C GLN A 145 16.30 2.58 -17.42
N LEU A 146 17.26 1.83 -16.87
CA LEU A 146 17.68 1.90 -15.47
C LEU A 146 19.07 2.50 -15.41
N SER A 147 19.21 3.65 -14.77
CA SER A 147 20.47 4.39 -14.65
C SER A 147 20.74 4.81 -13.20
N ARG A 148 21.79 5.59 -12.98
CA ARG A 148 22.06 6.23 -11.67
C ARG A 148 20.88 7.05 -11.15
N ASN A 149 20.08 7.63 -12.05
CA ASN A 149 18.88 8.38 -11.67
C ASN A 149 17.82 7.47 -11.04
N GLN A 150 17.79 6.18 -11.40
CA GLN A 150 16.89 5.18 -10.85
C GLN A 150 17.50 4.38 -9.68
N GLY A 151 18.71 4.73 -9.22
CA GLY A 151 19.36 4.11 -8.06
C GLY A 151 20.53 3.18 -8.36
N LEU A 152 20.91 2.97 -9.64
CA LEU A 152 22.14 2.22 -9.93
C LEU A 152 23.38 2.96 -9.40
N PRO A 153 24.40 2.26 -8.89
CA PRO A 153 25.61 2.92 -8.38
C PRO A 153 26.47 3.50 -9.51
N SER A 154 26.46 2.86 -10.68
CA SER A 154 27.15 3.31 -11.89
C SER A 154 26.33 3.01 -13.15
N ASN A 155 26.52 3.82 -14.18
CA ASN A 155 25.95 3.61 -15.52
C ASN A 155 26.82 2.71 -16.40
N ASP A 156 28.04 2.37 -15.99
CA ASP A 156 28.97 1.52 -16.75
C ASP A 156 28.75 0.06 -16.35
N ILE A 157 27.92 -0.64 -17.13
CA ILE A 157 27.52 -2.03 -16.91
C ILE A 157 28.35 -2.96 -17.77
N ARG A 158 28.96 -3.97 -17.15
CA ARG A 158 29.94 -4.87 -17.76
C ARG A 158 29.38 -6.25 -18.05
N LYS A 159 28.70 -6.85 -17.06
CA LYS A 159 28.01 -8.13 -17.24
C LYS A 159 26.74 -8.20 -16.41
N ILE A 160 25.72 -8.86 -16.94
CA ILE A 160 24.47 -9.17 -16.26
C ILE A 160 24.27 -10.69 -16.31
N ILE A 161 24.00 -11.32 -15.18
CA ILE A 161 23.70 -12.75 -15.08
C ILE A 161 22.39 -12.93 -14.32
N GLN A 162 21.46 -13.69 -14.89
CA GLN A 162 20.24 -14.09 -14.20
C GLN A 162 20.51 -15.33 -13.34
N ASN A 163 20.07 -15.31 -12.08
CA ASN A 163 20.12 -16.43 -11.15
C ASN A 163 18.90 -17.35 -11.32
N ASP A 164 18.98 -18.55 -10.73
CA ASP A 164 17.91 -19.56 -10.79
C ASP A 164 16.60 -19.06 -10.14
N ASP A 165 16.73 -18.19 -9.14
CA ASP A 165 15.66 -17.53 -8.38
C ASP A 165 15.14 -16.23 -9.04
N ASP A 166 15.49 -15.98 -10.30
CA ASP A 166 15.11 -14.79 -11.09
C ASP A 166 15.71 -13.46 -10.62
N THR A 167 16.67 -13.46 -9.69
CA THR A 167 17.45 -12.26 -9.34
C THR A 167 18.57 -12.03 -10.36
N TYR A 168 19.12 -10.82 -10.43
CA TYR A 168 20.15 -10.46 -11.41
C TYR A 168 21.43 -10.01 -10.73
N TRP A 169 22.55 -10.64 -11.04
CA TRP A 169 23.86 -10.07 -10.76
C TRP A 169 24.23 -9.06 -11.85
N ILE A 170 24.59 -7.86 -11.44
CA ILE A 170 24.99 -6.75 -12.29
C ILE A 170 26.42 -6.36 -11.89
N ALA A 171 27.36 -6.66 -12.75
CA ALA A 171 28.74 -6.19 -12.64
C ALA A 171 28.82 -4.77 -13.19
N THR A 172 29.24 -3.83 -12.36
CA THR A 172 29.48 -2.44 -12.78
C THR A 172 30.98 -2.12 -12.68
N PHE A 173 31.46 -1.23 -13.54
CA PHE A 173 32.89 -0.88 -13.53
C PHE A 173 33.25 -0.08 -12.27
N ASP A 174 32.59 1.05 -11.99
CA ASP A 174 32.92 1.90 -10.83
C ASP A 174 31.92 1.80 -9.66
N GLY A 175 30.83 1.05 -9.80
CA GLY A 175 29.74 1.00 -8.83
C GLY A 175 29.72 -0.23 -7.92
N GLY A 176 30.60 -1.20 -8.14
CA GLY A 176 30.60 -2.46 -7.39
C GLY A 176 29.88 -3.62 -8.09
N LEU A 177 29.93 -4.79 -7.46
CA LEU A 177 29.10 -5.94 -7.83
C LEU A 177 27.73 -5.78 -7.17
N CYS A 178 26.66 -5.87 -7.94
CA CYS A 178 25.31 -5.64 -7.45
C CYS A 178 24.42 -6.86 -7.64
N LEU A 179 23.66 -7.25 -6.62
CA LEU A 179 22.55 -8.19 -6.76
C LEU A 179 21.24 -7.40 -6.77
N TYR A 180 20.51 -7.47 -7.87
CA TYR A 180 19.22 -6.83 -8.06
C TYR A 180 18.08 -7.83 -7.87
N ASN A 181 17.14 -7.48 -7.00
CA ASN A 181 15.98 -8.30 -6.69
C ASN A 181 14.63 -7.70 -7.15
N GLY A 182 14.64 -6.85 -8.18
CA GLY A 182 13.42 -6.19 -8.70
C GLY A 182 13.08 -4.87 -8.01
N ASN A 183 13.52 -4.67 -6.76
CA ASN A 183 13.28 -3.43 -6.01
C ASN A 183 14.55 -2.88 -5.35
N GLU A 184 15.34 -3.73 -4.74
CA GLU A 184 16.53 -3.37 -4.01
C GLU A 184 17.77 -3.87 -4.76
N LEU A 185 18.84 -3.10 -4.60
CA LEU A 185 20.15 -3.41 -5.10
C LEU A 185 21.08 -3.65 -3.90
N TYR A 186 21.67 -4.83 -3.84
CA TYR A 186 22.63 -5.23 -2.81
C TYR A 186 24.02 -5.08 -3.41
N THR A 187 24.71 -4.00 -3.07
CA THR A 187 26.01 -3.64 -3.63
C THR A 187 27.15 -4.12 -2.74
N TYR A 188 28.01 -4.98 -3.29
CA TYR A 188 29.25 -5.45 -2.70
C TYR A 188 30.41 -4.60 -3.19
N ASN A 189 31.35 -4.30 -2.30
CA ASN A 189 32.48 -3.41 -2.56
C ASN A 189 33.61 -4.10 -3.36
N VAL A 190 33.28 -4.56 -4.57
CA VAL A 190 34.22 -5.12 -5.56
C VAL A 190 34.20 -4.21 -6.78
N LEU A 191 35.19 -3.34 -6.92
CA LEU A 191 35.25 -2.33 -7.98
C LEU A 191 36.06 -2.81 -9.18
N ARG A 192 35.88 -2.13 -10.32
CA ARG A 192 36.57 -2.32 -11.60
C ARG A 192 36.46 -3.76 -12.10
N ILE A 193 35.22 -4.23 -12.17
CA ILE A 193 34.88 -5.58 -12.64
C ILE A 193 34.94 -5.58 -14.17
N TRP A 194 35.62 -6.56 -14.74
CA TRP A 194 35.71 -6.80 -16.18
C TRP A 194 34.73 -7.88 -16.64
N ASP A 195 34.64 -8.97 -15.90
CA ASP A 195 33.76 -10.10 -16.20
C ASP A 195 33.26 -10.77 -14.91
N LEU A 196 32.18 -11.52 -15.04
CA LEU A 196 31.47 -12.22 -13.97
C LEU A 196 31.07 -13.60 -14.48
N GLU A 197 31.22 -14.67 -13.71
CA GLU A 197 30.73 -16.00 -14.13
C GLU A 197 30.26 -16.81 -12.93
N LYS A 198 29.25 -17.66 -13.11
CA LYS A 198 28.73 -18.53 -12.05
C LYS A 198 29.20 -19.95 -12.28
N ASP A 199 29.79 -20.57 -11.27
CA ASP A 199 30.13 -21.99 -11.35
C ASP A 199 28.91 -22.90 -11.08
N ARG A 200 29.01 -24.19 -11.42
CA ARG A 200 27.91 -25.15 -11.25
C ARG A 200 27.63 -25.48 -9.78
N ASP A 201 28.53 -25.14 -8.87
CA ASP A 201 28.31 -25.25 -7.42
C ASP A 201 27.57 -24.04 -6.83
N GLY A 202 27.41 -22.97 -7.62
CA GLY A 202 26.71 -21.74 -7.27
C GLY A 202 27.62 -20.65 -6.66
N LYS A 203 28.95 -20.77 -6.76
CA LYS A 203 29.87 -19.69 -6.40
C LYS A 203 29.98 -18.71 -7.55
N LEU A 204 30.21 -17.45 -7.20
CA LEU A 204 30.29 -16.36 -8.17
C LEU A 204 31.74 -15.91 -8.33
N TRP A 205 32.26 -16.04 -9.55
CA TRP A 205 33.60 -15.65 -9.94
C TRP A 205 33.57 -14.25 -10.54
N VAL A 206 34.32 -13.32 -9.95
CA VAL A 206 34.37 -11.92 -10.34
C VAL A 206 35.80 -11.60 -10.78
N ALA A 207 36.00 -11.30 -12.06
CA ALA A 207 37.26 -10.81 -12.56
C ALA A 207 37.32 -9.28 -12.39
N ALA A 208 38.17 -8.80 -11.47
CA ALA A 208 38.37 -7.38 -11.21
C ALA A 208 39.80 -6.95 -11.53
N GLU A 209 40.04 -5.64 -11.62
CA GLU A 209 41.38 -5.11 -11.91
C GLU A 209 42.44 -5.55 -10.88
N ASN A 210 42.06 -5.75 -9.62
CA ASN A 210 42.95 -6.16 -8.55
C ASN A 210 42.97 -7.68 -8.29
N GLY A 211 42.50 -8.49 -9.24
CA GLY A 211 42.53 -9.95 -9.21
C GLY A 211 41.15 -10.59 -9.33
N ILE A 212 41.09 -11.90 -9.11
CA ILE A 212 39.83 -12.66 -9.12
C ILE A 212 39.27 -12.79 -7.70
N TYR A 213 37.97 -12.54 -7.56
CA TYR A 213 37.20 -12.87 -6.36
C TYR A 213 36.28 -14.04 -6.61
N VAL A 214 36.21 -14.97 -5.66
CA VAL A 214 35.23 -16.05 -5.64
C VAL A 214 34.36 -15.85 -4.41
N LEU A 215 33.09 -15.54 -4.66
CA LEU A 215 32.09 -15.32 -3.62
C LEU A 215 31.30 -16.61 -3.45
N ASP A 216 31.52 -17.29 -2.32
CA ASP A 216 30.74 -18.45 -1.92
C ASP A 216 29.68 -18.00 -0.92
N PHE A 217 28.44 -17.82 -1.41
CA PHE A 217 27.32 -17.39 -0.57
C PHE A 217 26.83 -18.48 0.39
N LYS A 218 27.07 -19.76 0.09
CA LYS A 218 26.71 -20.88 0.97
C LYS A 218 27.64 -20.93 2.18
N LYS A 219 28.95 -20.76 1.95
CA LYS A 219 29.98 -20.71 3.00
C LYS A 219 30.21 -19.31 3.57
N LYS A 220 29.62 -18.27 2.97
CA LYS A 220 29.82 -16.84 3.30
C LYS A 220 31.29 -16.42 3.33
N THR A 221 32.07 -16.99 2.42
CA THR A 221 33.49 -16.68 2.25
C THR A 221 33.72 -16.01 0.93
N GLN A 222 34.65 -15.07 0.92
CA GLN A 222 35.21 -14.45 -0.27
C GLN A 222 36.67 -14.90 -0.39
N THR A 223 37.02 -15.56 -1.49
CA THR A 223 38.41 -15.90 -1.81
C THR A 223 38.92 -14.88 -2.82
N HIS A 224 39.95 -14.13 -2.46
CA HIS A 224 40.64 -13.19 -3.33
C HIS A 224 41.99 -13.75 -3.73
N PHE A 225 42.21 -13.95 -5.03
CA PHE A 225 43.50 -14.41 -5.55
C PHE A 225 44.44 -13.22 -5.74
N LEU A 226 45.52 -13.21 -4.95
CA LEU A 226 46.54 -12.17 -4.91
C LEU A 226 47.52 -12.36 -6.08
N LYS A 227 48.01 -11.27 -6.66
CA LYS A 227 48.99 -11.22 -7.79
C LYS A 227 48.47 -11.69 -9.15
N MET A 228 47.18 -12.00 -9.30
CA MET A 228 46.59 -12.17 -10.63
C MET A 228 46.38 -10.79 -11.27
N GLN A 229 47.01 -10.56 -12.43
CA GLN A 229 46.78 -9.39 -13.26
C GLN A 229 45.40 -9.46 -13.95
N VAL A 230 45.01 -8.39 -14.65
CA VAL A 230 43.67 -8.19 -15.23
C VAL A 230 43.24 -9.37 -16.12
N MET A 231 42.27 -10.13 -15.63
CA MET A 231 41.57 -11.18 -16.37
C MET A 231 40.33 -10.58 -17.03
N LEU A 232 40.07 -10.96 -18.27
CA LEU A 232 39.07 -10.29 -19.12
C LEU A 232 37.85 -11.11 -19.41
N SER A 233 37.99 -12.43 -19.51
CA SER A 233 36.87 -13.33 -19.70
C SER A 233 36.97 -14.52 -18.78
N LEU A 234 35.83 -14.94 -18.25
CA LEU A 234 35.62 -16.12 -17.43
C LEU A 234 34.58 -17.01 -18.13
N LEU A 235 34.80 -18.32 -18.12
CA LEU A 235 33.85 -19.33 -18.61
C LEU A 235 33.87 -20.53 -17.68
N CYS A 236 32.68 -20.97 -17.24
CA CYS A 236 32.50 -22.25 -16.56
C CYS A 236 32.03 -23.30 -17.57
N ASP A 237 32.82 -24.36 -17.77
CA ASP A 237 32.49 -25.41 -18.73
C ASP A 237 31.50 -26.47 -18.20
N HIS A 238 31.11 -27.43 -19.05
CA HIS A 238 30.27 -28.57 -18.65
C HIS A 238 30.85 -29.47 -17.55
N GLN A 239 32.15 -29.44 -17.33
CA GLN A 239 32.85 -30.22 -16.29
C GLN A 239 33.08 -29.40 -15.01
N ASN A 240 32.51 -28.20 -14.92
CA ASN A 240 32.69 -27.25 -13.82
C ASN A 240 34.15 -26.74 -13.69
N GLN A 241 34.93 -26.75 -14.77
CA GLN A 241 36.26 -26.11 -14.79
C GLN A 241 36.10 -24.64 -15.19
N ILE A 242 36.86 -23.78 -14.52
CA ILE A 242 36.86 -22.33 -14.79
C ILE A 242 38.01 -22.00 -15.72
N TRP A 243 37.66 -21.55 -16.91
CA TRP A 243 38.56 -21.04 -17.92
C TRP A 243 38.64 -19.53 -17.82
N MET A 244 39.84 -18.98 -18.00
CA MET A 244 40.06 -17.54 -17.91
C MET A 244 41.09 -17.07 -18.93
N THR A 245 40.86 -15.89 -19.50
CA THR A 245 41.79 -15.23 -20.42
C THR A 245 42.39 -13.99 -19.79
N HIS A 246 43.69 -13.82 -20.00
CA HIS A 246 44.46 -12.68 -19.52
C HIS A 246 44.71 -11.66 -20.62
N TRP A 247 44.85 -10.37 -20.26
CA TRP A 247 45.03 -9.26 -21.21
C TRP A 247 46.24 -9.40 -22.15
N GLU A 248 47.39 -9.86 -21.63
CA GLU A 248 48.67 -9.92 -22.36
C GLU A 248 49.27 -11.34 -22.48
N ASN A 249 48.66 -12.34 -21.84
CA ASN A 249 49.28 -13.65 -21.62
C ASN A 249 48.49 -14.77 -22.30
N ALA A 250 48.42 -15.94 -21.65
CA ALA A 250 47.79 -17.15 -22.15
C ALA A 250 46.42 -17.38 -21.50
N THR A 251 45.69 -18.37 -22.00
CA THR A 251 44.49 -18.91 -21.35
C THR A 251 44.89 -19.81 -20.19
N TYR A 252 44.20 -19.66 -19.06
CA TYR A 252 44.40 -20.46 -17.87
C TYR A 252 43.14 -21.27 -17.55
N VAL A 253 43.34 -22.43 -16.93
CA VAL A 253 42.29 -23.25 -16.35
C VAL A 253 42.56 -23.36 -14.86
N MET A 254 41.58 -23.01 -14.05
CA MET A 254 41.67 -23.19 -12.60
C MET A 254 41.58 -24.68 -12.27
N ASP A 255 42.47 -25.15 -11.40
CA ASP A 255 42.36 -26.50 -10.83
C ASP A 255 41.19 -26.61 -9.84
N SER A 256 40.64 -27.81 -9.68
CA SER A 256 39.47 -28.08 -8.83
C SER A 256 39.64 -27.67 -7.37
N GLU A 257 40.86 -27.72 -6.83
CA GLU A 257 41.17 -27.35 -5.44
C GLU A 257 41.48 -25.84 -5.26
N MET A 258 41.48 -25.07 -6.35
CA MET A 258 41.80 -23.63 -6.37
C MET A 258 43.18 -23.31 -5.76
N GLU A 259 44.17 -24.17 -6.01
CA GLU A 259 45.56 -23.98 -5.58
C GLU A 259 46.49 -23.62 -6.73
N TYR A 260 46.18 -24.08 -7.93
CA TYR A 260 47.02 -23.95 -9.11
C TYR A 260 46.23 -23.43 -10.33
N LEU A 261 46.87 -22.57 -11.12
CA LEU A 261 46.45 -22.25 -12.48
C LEU A 261 47.22 -23.13 -13.45
N ARG A 262 46.49 -23.78 -14.36
CA ARG A 262 47.05 -24.52 -15.48
C ARG A 262 47.04 -23.62 -16.71
N ARG A 263 48.20 -23.11 -17.11
CA ARG A 263 48.39 -22.27 -18.30
C ARG A 263 48.59 -23.14 -19.53
N ILE A 264 47.88 -22.89 -20.62
CA ILE A 264 48.14 -23.57 -21.90
C ILE A 264 49.52 -23.15 -22.43
N SER A 265 50.42 -24.12 -22.67
CA SER A 265 51.82 -23.88 -23.05
C SER A 265 52.21 -24.36 -24.45
N ASN A 266 51.24 -24.80 -25.25
CA ASN A 266 51.44 -25.26 -26.63
C ASN A 266 52.27 -24.26 -27.50
N PRO A 267 53.26 -24.74 -28.28
CA PRO A 267 54.03 -23.90 -29.20
C PRO A 267 53.15 -23.19 -30.24
N GLY A 268 53.44 -21.93 -30.55
CA GLY A 268 52.66 -21.10 -31.49
C GLY A 268 51.49 -20.33 -30.86
N PHE A 269 51.24 -20.52 -29.57
CA PHE A 269 50.26 -19.75 -28.79
C PHE A 269 50.93 -18.49 -28.20
N LEU A 270 51.31 -17.55 -29.06
CA LEU A 270 51.96 -16.29 -28.64
C LEU A 270 50.94 -15.15 -28.62
N GLY A 271 50.35 -14.91 -27.45
CA GLY A 271 49.56 -13.71 -27.17
C GLY A 271 48.20 -13.72 -27.85
N ILE A 272 47.18 -14.14 -27.11
CA ILE A 272 45.79 -13.85 -27.48
C ILE A 272 45.64 -12.33 -27.41
N ARG A 273 45.07 -11.69 -28.45
CA ARG A 273 44.65 -10.29 -28.30
C ARG A 273 43.55 -10.21 -27.23
N PRO A 274 43.62 -9.28 -26.27
CA PRO A 274 42.83 -9.24 -25.04
C PRO A 274 41.28 -9.29 -25.16
N ASN A 275 40.70 -9.18 -26.35
CA ASN A 275 39.29 -8.81 -26.49
C ASN A 275 38.33 -9.96 -26.85
N TYR A 276 38.72 -11.23 -26.69
CA TYR A 276 37.89 -12.36 -27.11
C TYR A 276 37.28 -13.13 -25.92
N PRO A 277 35.94 -13.15 -25.81
CA PRO A 277 35.27 -13.93 -24.77
C PRO A 277 35.36 -15.43 -25.05
N LEU A 278 35.52 -16.20 -23.99
CA LEU A 278 35.47 -17.66 -24.04
C LEU A 278 34.02 -18.12 -24.25
N MET A 279 33.82 -19.18 -25.04
CA MET A 279 32.49 -19.78 -25.21
C MET A 279 32.57 -21.30 -25.32
N GLU A 280 31.56 -21.99 -24.78
CA GLU A 280 31.33 -23.42 -24.97
C GLU A 280 30.14 -23.63 -25.93
N ASP A 281 30.29 -24.50 -26.94
CA ASP A 281 29.19 -24.90 -27.83
C ASP A 281 28.34 -26.05 -27.25
N ARG A 282 27.23 -26.41 -27.90
CA ARG A 282 26.38 -27.54 -27.47
C ARG A 282 27.05 -28.91 -27.55
N ASN A 283 28.14 -29.02 -28.30
CA ASN A 283 28.94 -30.24 -28.41
C ASN A 283 30.08 -30.28 -27.38
N HIS A 284 30.06 -29.36 -26.40
CA HIS A 284 31.03 -29.25 -25.33
C HIS A 284 32.45 -28.91 -25.78
N ASN A 285 32.58 -28.27 -26.95
CA ASN A 285 33.86 -27.73 -27.36
C ASN A 285 34.00 -26.29 -26.92
N ILE A 286 35.19 -25.95 -26.44
CA ILE A 286 35.56 -24.60 -26.02
C ILE A 286 36.22 -23.89 -27.18
N TRP A 287 35.67 -22.74 -27.55
CA TRP A 287 36.16 -21.94 -28.66
C TRP A 287 37.15 -20.90 -28.14
N LEU A 288 38.38 -20.96 -28.65
CA LEU A 288 39.44 -19.99 -28.39
C LEU A 288 39.83 -19.29 -29.68
N LEU A 289 39.98 -17.97 -29.65
CA LEU A 289 40.67 -17.24 -30.71
C LEU A 289 42.10 -16.98 -30.27
N SER A 290 43.07 -17.48 -31.03
CA SER A 290 44.50 -17.32 -30.76
C SER A 290 45.21 -16.67 -31.94
N GLN A 291 46.37 -16.06 -31.70
CA GLN A 291 47.22 -15.55 -32.76
C GLN A 291 48.47 -16.44 -32.88
N SER A 292 48.76 -16.93 -34.08
CA SER A 292 49.96 -17.69 -34.42
C SER A 292 50.76 -16.92 -35.47
N GLY A 293 51.70 -16.09 -35.02
CA GLY A 293 52.46 -15.18 -35.89
C GLY A 293 51.58 -14.02 -36.40
N ASP A 294 51.57 -13.77 -37.71
CA ASP A 294 50.70 -12.75 -38.34
C ASP A 294 49.29 -13.29 -38.67
N GLN A 295 49.02 -14.58 -38.44
CA GLN A 295 47.72 -15.20 -38.69
C GLN A 295 46.95 -15.41 -37.38
N THR A 296 45.67 -15.07 -37.37
CA THR A 296 44.76 -15.42 -36.27
C THR A 296 44.14 -16.77 -36.57
N VAL A 297 44.13 -17.65 -35.59
CA VAL A 297 43.68 -19.03 -35.65
C VAL A 297 42.56 -19.22 -34.64
N THR A 298 41.41 -19.70 -35.10
CA THR A 298 40.35 -20.14 -34.18
C THR A 298 40.66 -21.58 -33.80
N SER A 299 40.82 -21.83 -32.51
CA SER A 299 41.11 -23.14 -31.94
C SER A 299 39.87 -23.67 -31.23
N ILE A 300 39.40 -24.84 -31.65
CA ILE A 300 38.34 -25.56 -30.95
C ILE A 300 39.01 -26.57 -30.03
N ILE A 301 38.75 -26.45 -28.73
CA ILE A 301 39.23 -27.34 -27.69
C ILE A 301 38.14 -28.35 -27.35
N GLY A 302 38.36 -29.60 -27.74
CA GLY A 302 37.65 -30.76 -27.21
C GLY A 302 38.62 -31.64 -26.42
N LYS A 303 38.77 -32.90 -26.83
CA LYS A 303 39.84 -33.78 -26.29
C LYS A 303 41.24 -33.36 -26.75
N ASP A 304 41.35 -32.98 -28.02
CA ASP A 304 42.54 -32.41 -28.65
C ASP A 304 42.18 -31.02 -29.19
N ARG A 305 43.18 -30.15 -29.31
CA ARG A 305 43.04 -28.83 -29.96
C ARG A 305 42.98 -29.03 -31.48
N GLN A 306 42.00 -28.40 -32.11
CA GLN A 306 41.87 -28.33 -33.56
C GLN A 306 41.96 -26.87 -33.99
N ASP A 307 42.90 -26.57 -34.88
CA ASP A 307 43.14 -25.22 -35.37
C ASP A 307 42.49 -24.99 -36.74
N TYR A 308 41.81 -23.87 -36.88
CA TYR A 308 41.10 -23.47 -38.08
C TYR A 308 41.61 -22.11 -38.56
N THR A 309 42.11 -22.08 -39.80
CA THR A 309 42.69 -20.89 -40.44
C THR A 309 41.73 -20.17 -41.38
N ASN A 310 40.64 -20.81 -41.79
CA ASN A 310 39.67 -20.28 -42.76
C ASN A 310 38.44 -19.63 -42.12
N ILE A 311 38.44 -19.44 -40.80
CA ILE A 311 37.35 -18.74 -40.10
C ILE A 311 37.63 -17.23 -40.20
N PRO A 312 36.70 -16.43 -40.76
CA PRO A 312 36.85 -14.98 -40.85
C PRO A 312 37.19 -14.40 -39.47
N LEU A 313 38.16 -13.48 -39.44
CA LEU A 313 38.60 -12.79 -38.23
C LEU A 313 37.39 -12.23 -37.47
N SER A 314 36.99 -12.89 -36.40
CA SER A 314 36.02 -12.34 -35.46
C SER A 314 36.75 -11.38 -34.53
N GLY A 315 36.19 -10.21 -34.29
CA GLY A 315 36.70 -9.13 -33.45
C GLY A 315 35.95 -8.97 -32.12
N GLY A 316 35.01 -9.87 -31.78
CA GLY A 316 34.10 -9.61 -30.68
C GLY A 316 33.27 -10.80 -30.21
N TYR A 317 32.20 -10.48 -29.47
CA TYR A 317 31.35 -11.40 -28.73
C TYR A 317 30.66 -12.48 -29.59
N HIS A 318 30.30 -13.58 -28.94
CA HIS A 318 29.73 -14.78 -29.56
C HIS A 318 28.38 -15.11 -28.93
N PHE A 319 27.47 -15.66 -29.73
CA PHE A 319 26.15 -16.11 -29.29
C PHE A 319 25.73 -17.34 -30.06
N LEU A 320 25.08 -18.27 -29.38
CA LEU A 320 24.56 -19.48 -29.98
C LEU A 320 23.03 -19.38 -30.07
N ASP A 321 22.50 -19.42 -31.30
CA ASP A 321 21.06 -19.37 -31.53
C ASP A 321 20.36 -20.73 -31.28
N ARG A 322 19.02 -20.74 -31.36
CA ARG A 322 18.21 -21.95 -31.17
C ARG A 322 18.59 -23.08 -32.13
N ASP A 323 18.96 -22.72 -33.36
CA ASP A 323 19.29 -23.59 -34.49
C ASP A 323 20.75 -24.09 -34.42
N ASN A 324 21.44 -23.88 -33.30
CA ASN A 324 22.85 -24.28 -33.11
C ASN A 324 23.82 -23.57 -34.06
N ARG A 325 23.47 -22.36 -34.52
CA ARG A 325 24.40 -21.51 -35.27
C ARG A 325 25.05 -20.50 -34.35
N MET A 326 26.34 -20.39 -34.50
CA MET A 326 27.19 -19.47 -33.76
C MET A 326 27.28 -18.14 -34.50
N TRP A 327 26.74 -17.09 -33.90
CA TRP A 327 26.84 -15.73 -34.40
C TRP A 327 28.08 -15.06 -33.81
N MET A 328 28.89 -14.45 -34.70
CA MET A 328 30.16 -13.84 -34.37
C MET A 328 30.30 -12.50 -35.09
N THR A 329 30.86 -11.51 -34.41
CA THR A 329 31.19 -10.21 -35.01
C THR A 329 32.58 -10.21 -35.61
N SER A 330 32.74 -9.61 -36.77
CA SER A 330 34.01 -9.39 -37.45
C SER A 330 34.14 -7.95 -37.91
N VAL A 331 35.39 -7.56 -38.21
CA VAL A 331 35.75 -6.28 -38.83
C VAL A 331 34.94 -5.96 -40.09
N SER A 332 34.53 -6.98 -40.86
CA SER A 332 33.82 -6.80 -42.14
C SER A 332 32.31 -7.00 -42.06
N GLY A 333 31.76 -7.38 -40.90
CA GLY A 333 30.35 -7.65 -40.70
C GLY A 333 30.08 -8.74 -39.66
N THR A 334 28.86 -9.27 -39.66
CA THR A 334 28.41 -10.36 -38.78
C THR A 334 28.43 -11.68 -39.55
N PHE A 335 28.88 -12.75 -38.89
CA PHE A 335 28.97 -14.10 -39.45
C PHE A 335 28.19 -15.09 -38.57
N GLY A 336 27.29 -15.87 -39.18
CA GLY A 336 26.58 -16.98 -38.55
C GLY A 336 27.14 -18.30 -39.06
N ILE A 337 27.78 -19.08 -38.19
CA ILE A 337 28.42 -20.35 -38.51
C ILE A 337 27.54 -21.50 -38.01
N SER A 338 27.03 -22.33 -38.91
CA SER A 338 26.30 -23.56 -38.54
C SER A 338 27.28 -24.74 -38.54
N LEU A 339 27.51 -25.35 -37.37
CA LEU A 339 28.34 -26.56 -37.25
C LEU A 339 27.65 -27.78 -37.88
N ASP A 340 26.32 -27.84 -37.74
CA ASP A 340 25.50 -28.98 -38.18
C ASP A 340 25.33 -28.95 -39.71
N ASP A 341 25.05 -27.78 -40.28
CA ASP A 341 24.86 -27.61 -41.73
C ASP A 341 26.18 -27.44 -42.49
N ARG A 342 27.28 -27.21 -41.77
CA ARG A 342 28.57 -26.82 -42.34
C ARG A 342 28.42 -25.66 -43.33
N THR A 343 27.83 -24.56 -42.88
CA THR A 343 27.71 -23.32 -43.67
C THR A 343 28.13 -22.09 -42.88
N VAL A 344 28.62 -21.08 -43.58
CA VAL A 344 28.77 -19.70 -43.07
C VAL A 344 27.76 -18.82 -43.76
N ARG A 345 26.97 -18.07 -42.98
CA ARG A 345 26.14 -16.96 -43.47
C ARG A 345 26.77 -15.64 -43.11
N THR A 346 26.87 -14.73 -44.06
CA THR A 346 27.51 -13.42 -43.86
C THR A 346 26.51 -12.29 -44.02
N LEU A 347 26.55 -11.33 -43.09
CA LEU A 347 25.80 -10.08 -43.11
C LEU A 347 26.77 -8.88 -43.04
N ASN A 348 26.78 -8.05 -44.07
CA ASN A 348 27.70 -6.92 -44.17
C ASN A 348 27.07 -5.71 -44.88
N LYS A 349 27.89 -4.72 -45.23
CA LYS A 349 27.46 -3.49 -45.92
C LYS A 349 26.66 -3.74 -47.21
N LYS A 350 26.90 -4.86 -47.93
CA LYS A 350 26.11 -5.23 -49.12
C LYS A 350 24.64 -5.44 -48.77
N ASN A 351 24.35 -5.94 -47.57
CA ASN A 351 23.00 -6.19 -47.08
C ASN A 351 22.33 -4.95 -46.46
N ALA A 352 22.96 -3.76 -46.54
CA ALA A 352 22.62 -2.54 -45.79
C ALA A 352 22.86 -2.64 -44.27
N PHE A 353 23.65 -3.61 -43.83
CA PHE A 353 24.06 -3.70 -42.43
C PHE A 353 25.30 -2.84 -42.21
N ASN A 354 25.21 -1.93 -41.25
CA ASN A 354 26.35 -1.23 -40.69
C ASN A 354 27.23 -0.48 -41.72
N GLU A 355 26.59 0.31 -42.59
CA GLU A 355 27.25 0.96 -43.74
C GLU A 355 28.37 1.94 -43.33
N LYS A 356 28.26 2.53 -42.13
CA LYS A 356 29.18 3.56 -41.60
C LYS A 356 30.27 3.03 -40.66
N ALA A 357 30.30 1.73 -40.37
CA ALA A 357 31.20 1.15 -39.36
C ALA A 357 32.68 1.40 -39.64
N GLN A 358 33.42 1.81 -38.60
CA GLN A 358 34.87 1.87 -38.55
C GLN A 358 35.44 0.73 -37.66
N PHE A 359 36.66 0.29 -37.98
CA PHE A 359 37.33 -0.95 -37.54
C PHE A 359 37.40 -1.20 -36.01
N TRP A 360 37.11 -0.21 -35.15
CA TRP A 360 37.36 -0.27 -33.70
C TRP A 360 36.22 0.24 -32.80
N GLU A 361 35.09 0.69 -33.35
CA GLU A 361 34.10 1.46 -32.57
C GLU A 361 32.80 0.73 -32.22
N GLU A 362 32.66 -0.55 -32.60
CA GLU A 362 31.38 -1.25 -32.49
C GLU A 362 31.54 -2.63 -31.88
N ALA A 363 31.58 -2.68 -30.55
CA ALA A 363 31.28 -3.91 -29.83
C ALA A 363 29.83 -4.30 -30.17
N GLN A 364 29.64 -5.50 -30.72
CA GLN A 364 28.30 -6.00 -31.03
C GLN A 364 27.95 -7.16 -30.10
N PHE A 365 26.76 -7.09 -29.50
CA PHE A 365 26.19 -8.14 -28.69
C PHE A 365 25.02 -8.77 -29.43
N TYR A 366 24.77 -10.04 -29.16
CA TYR A 366 23.73 -10.81 -29.81
C TYR A 366 22.80 -11.39 -28.77
N GLU A 367 21.51 -11.34 -29.06
CA GLU A 367 20.49 -12.02 -28.28
C GLU A 367 19.40 -12.52 -29.23
N GLU A 368 18.76 -13.63 -28.90
CA GLU A 368 17.64 -14.14 -29.69
C GLU A 368 16.37 -14.11 -28.87
N ASP A 369 15.33 -13.44 -29.37
CA ASP A 369 14.06 -13.38 -28.67
C ASP A 369 13.23 -14.67 -28.81
N ASN A 370 12.10 -14.72 -28.12
CA ASN A 370 11.23 -15.90 -28.12
C ASN A 370 10.59 -16.17 -29.50
N GLN A 371 10.53 -15.17 -30.38
CA GLN A 371 9.96 -15.28 -31.74
C GLN A 371 10.99 -15.81 -32.77
N GLY A 372 12.28 -15.80 -32.43
CA GLY A 372 13.36 -16.21 -33.34
C GLY A 372 13.98 -15.08 -34.12
N ARG A 373 13.75 -13.85 -33.68
CA ARG A 373 14.41 -12.68 -34.24
C ARG A 373 15.76 -12.53 -33.55
N LEU A 374 16.79 -12.26 -34.36
CA LEU A 374 18.15 -12.03 -33.86
C LEU A 374 18.35 -10.53 -33.63
N TRP A 375 18.64 -10.19 -32.38
CA TRP A 375 18.93 -8.84 -31.92
C TRP A 375 20.45 -8.64 -31.93
N MET A 376 20.93 -7.71 -32.73
CA MET A 376 22.34 -7.34 -32.88
C MET A 376 22.50 -5.93 -32.34
N ILE A 377 23.14 -5.79 -31.19
CA ILE A 377 23.23 -4.54 -30.44
C ILE A 377 24.61 -3.95 -30.69
N ASN A 378 24.66 -2.87 -31.46
CA ASN A 378 25.88 -2.12 -31.76
C ASN A 378 26.08 -0.98 -30.76
N SER A 379 27.13 -0.18 -30.98
CA SER A 379 27.43 0.93 -30.10
C SER A 379 26.34 2.01 -30.11
N ASP A 380 25.78 2.41 -31.24
CA ASP A 380 24.77 3.50 -31.31
C ASP A 380 23.36 3.04 -31.71
N SER A 381 23.19 1.75 -31.98
CA SER A 381 21.99 1.21 -32.61
C SER A 381 21.78 -0.27 -32.30
N ILE A 382 20.53 -0.73 -32.42
CA ILE A 382 20.11 -2.13 -32.28
C ILE A 382 19.48 -2.55 -33.61
N HIS A 383 20.04 -3.56 -34.25
CA HIS A 383 19.52 -4.14 -35.47
C HIS A 383 18.82 -5.45 -35.16
N VAL A 384 17.56 -5.59 -35.58
CA VAL A 384 16.75 -6.79 -35.38
C VAL A 384 16.53 -7.46 -36.72
N LEU A 385 16.98 -8.70 -36.87
CA LEU A 385 16.68 -9.54 -38.03
C LEU A 385 15.46 -10.40 -37.76
N ASN A 386 14.58 -10.55 -38.75
CA ASN A 386 13.49 -11.52 -38.67
C ASN A 386 14.01 -12.96 -38.62
N LYS A 387 13.13 -13.90 -38.27
CA LYS A 387 13.45 -15.34 -38.16
C LYS A 387 14.01 -15.95 -39.44
N GLU A 388 13.60 -15.47 -40.60
CA GLU A 388 14.09 -15.95 -41.89
C GLU A 388 15.40 -15.26 -42.33
N TYR A 389 15.91 -14.28 -41.57
CA TYR A 389 17.09 -13.46 -41.87
C TYR A 389 17.02 -12.74 -43.23
N THR A 390 15.82 -12.34 -43.64
CA THR A 390 15.56 -11.67 -44.93
C THR A 390 15.21 -10.19 -44.80
N LYS A 391 14.81 -9.75 -43.61
CA LYS A 391 14.42 -8.38 -43.30
C LYS A 391 15.10 -7.92 -42.01
N MET A 392 15.43 -6.64 -41.96
CA MET A 392 16.08 -5.99 -40.82
C MET A 392 15.32 -4.73 -40.41
N LYS A 393 15.21 -4.52 -39.10
CA LYS A 393 14.77 -3.27 -38.45
C LYS A 393 15.95 -2.68 -37.68
N SER A 394 16.06 -1.35 -37.59
CA SER A 394 17.18 -0.68 -36.92
C SER A 394 16.65 0.37 -35.93
N ILE A 395 17.07 0.30 -34.68
CA ILE A 395 16.62 1.17 -33.60
C ILE A 395 17.84 1.97 -33.13
N ALA A 396 17.77 3.30 -33.14
CA ALA A 396 18.84 4.11 -32.57
C ALA A 396 18.79 4.05 -31.04
N THR A 397 19.92 3.83 -30.37
CA THR A 397 20.04 3.91 -28.91
C THR A 397 20.61 5.25 -28.46
N ASN A 398 21.29 5.97 -29.35
CA ASN A 398 22.01 7.21 -29.05
C ASN A 398 22.94 7.08 -27.82
N SER A 399 23.44 5.87 -27.58
CA SER A 399 24.17 5.49 -26.38
C SER A 399 25.28 4.50 -26.70
N PRO A 400 26.56 4.93 -26.77
CA PRO A 400 27.67 4.05 -27.13
C PRO A 400 27.76 2.83 -26.20
N VAL A 401 27.39 1.66 -26.71
CA VAL A 401 27.68 0.35 -26.09
C VAL A 401 29.13 0.03 -26.40
N ARG A 402 30.04 0.30 -25.44
CA ARG A 402 31.46 -0.02 -25.58
C ARG A 402 31.87 -1.34 -24.96
N PHE A 403 31.22 -1.78 -23.87
CA PHE A 403 31.64 -2.94 -23.05
C PHE A 403 30.47 -3.60 -22.31
N GLY A 404 29.30 -3.68 -22.95
CA GLY A 404 28.06 -4.18 -22.35
C GLY A 404 27.96 -5.69 -22.19
N SER A 405 26.77 -6.16 -21.84
CA SER A 405 26.35 -7.57 -21.97
C SER A 405 24.86 -7.62 -22.21
N THR A 406 24.38 -8.74 -22.74
CA THR A 406 22.95 -8.99 -22.92
C THR A 406 22.51 -10.20 -22.12
N VAL A 407 21.31 -10.13 -21.56
CA VAL A 407 20.64 -11.31 -21.01
C VAL A 407 19.16 -11.24 -21.34
N LYS A 408 18.64 -12.30 -21.95
CA LYS A 408 17.20 -12.51 -22.07
C LYS A 408 16.67 -13.21 -20.82
N ASP A 409 15.72 -12.59 -20.15
CA ASP A 409 15.06 -13.21 -19.01
C ASP A 409 14.04 -14.30 -19.41
N LYS A 410 13.55 -15.06 -18.42
CA LYS A 410 12.55 -16.13 -18.63
C LYS A 410 11.23 -15.65 -19.25
N ARG A 411 10.92 -14.34 -19.22
CA ARG A 411 9.73 -13.75 -19.83
C ARG A 411 9.97 -13.25 -21.25
N GLY A 412 11.24 -13.24 -21.67
CA GLY A 412 11.68 -12.80 -22.98
C GLY A 412 12.12 -11.34 -23.04
N VAL A 413 12.17 -10.62 -21.91
CA VAL A 413 12.69 -9.25 -21.87
C VAL A 413 14.21 -9.30 -22.02
N ILE A 414 14.75 -8.47 -22.91
CA ILE A 414 16.18 -8.37 -23.17
C ILE A 414 16.74 -7.22 -22.33
N TRP A 415 17.70 -7.56 -21.49
CA TRP A 415 18.47 -6.62 -20.68
C TRP A 415 19.78 -6.32 -21.38
N ILE A 416 20.08 -5.05 -21.60
CA ILE A 416 21.27 -4.59 -22.32
C ILE A 416 22.08 -3.69 -21.40
N GLY A 417 23.23 -4.17 -20.94
CA GLY A 417 24.20 -3.34 -20.24
C GLY A 417 24.87 -2.36 -21.19
N THR A 418 24.95 -1.09 -20.82
CA THR A 418 25.62 -0.03 -21.60
C THR A 418 26.73 0.61 -20.77
N ALA A 419 27.64 1.33 -21.43
CA ALA A 419 28.74 2.00 -20.75
C ALA A 419 28.34 3.37 -20.14
N THR A 420 27.33 4.03 -20.71
CA THR A 420 27.01 5.44 -20.37
C THR A 420 25.58 5.64 -19.88
N LYS A 421 24.67 4.73 -20.21
CA LYS A 421 23.23 4.83 -19.91
C LYS A 421 22.73 3.81 -18.89
N GLY A 422 23.61 3.01 -18.28
CA GLY A 422 23.18 1.96 -17.35
C GLY A 422 22.63 0.76 -18.12
N ILE A 423 21.44 0.29 -17.74
CA ILE A 423 20.79 -0.88 -18.34
C ILE A 423 19.63 -0.40 -19.21
N LEU A 424 19.58 -0.83 -20.46
CA LEU A 424 18.40 -0.70 -21.31
C LEU A 424 17.58 -1.99 -21.23
N LEU A 425 16.27 -1.85 -21.11
CA LEU A 425 15.31 -2.95 -21.10
C LEU A 425 14.44 -2.86 -22.35
N VAL A 426 14.31 -3.98 -23.04
CA VAL A 426 13.47 -4.10 -24.23
C VAL A 426 12.57 -5.30 -24.06
N ASP A 427 11.27 -5.12 -24.23
CA ASP A 427 10.31 -6.22 -24.34
C ASP A 427 10.06 -6.52 -25.83
N PRO A 428 10.62 -7.62 -26.38
CA PRO A 428 10.43 -7.98 -27.77
C PRO A 428 8.99 -8.44 -28.09
N ASN A 429 8.23 -8.87 -27.07
CA ASN A 429 6.86 -9.39 -27.24
C ASN A 429 5.80 -8.33 -26.90
N GLY A 430 6.19 -7.26 -26.21
CA GLY A 430 5.35 -6.13 -25.91
C GLY A 430 5.00 -5.30 -27.15
N PRO A 431 4.02 -4.39 -27.04
CA PRO A 431 3.74 -3.43 -28.09
C PRO A 431 4.97 -2.54 -28.30
N PHE A 432 5.52 -2.56 -29.51
CA PHE A 432 6.69 -1.77 -29.86
C PHE A 432 6.22 -0.45 -30.50
N ALA A 433 6.12 0.59 -29.67
CA ALA A 433 5.70 1.91 -30.10
C ALA A 433 6.87 2.74 -30.64
N GLU A 434 6.59 3.48 -31.70
CA GLU A 434 7.45 4.52 -32.23
C GLU A 434 6.81 5.89 -31.97
N LEU A 435 7.61 6.82 -31.48
CA LEU A 435 7.26 8.16 -31.04
C LEU A 435 7.94 9.15 -32.00
N LEU A 436 7.14 9.84 -32.79
CA LEU A 436 7.59 10.76 -33.83
C LEU A 436 7.18 12.20 -33.50
N ASP A 437 8.04 13.17 -33.85
CA ASP A 437 7.83 14.60 -33.61
C ASP A 437 8.27 15.47 -34.80
N GLU A 438 8.41 16.78 -34.61
CA GLU A 438 8.81 17.71 -35.68
C GLU A 438 10.21 17.40 -36.23
N SER A 439 11.10 16.81 -35.42
CA SER A 439 12.44 16.43 -35.88
C SER A 439 12.42 15.29 -36.92
N ASP A 440 11.33 14.53 -36.97
CA ASP A 440 11.07 13.48 -37.96
C ASP A 440 10.36 14.01 -39.23
N GLY A 441 10.05 15.32 -39.27
CA GLY A 441 9.45 15.99 -40.43
C GLY A 441 7.94 16.24 -40.34
N LEU A 442 7.31 15.93 -39.19
CA LEU A 442 5.95 16.38 -38.90
C LEU A 442 5.93 17.93 -38.81
N MET A 443 4.80 18.54 -39.19
CA MET A 443 4.60 19.98 -39.07
C MET A 443 4.52 20.41 -37.62
N ASP A 444 3.82 19.62 -36.80
CA ASP A 444 3.67 19.80 -35.36
C ASP A 444 3.37 18.42 -34.74
N GLY A 445 3.95 18.12 -33.58
CA GLY A 445 3.79 16.84 -32.89
C GLY A 445 2.40 16.63 -32.27
N GLN A 446 1.60 17.69 -32.12
CA GLN A 446 0.23 17.63 -31.61
C GLN A 446 -0.76 17.23 -32.72
N ILE A 447 -0.88 15.92 -32.93
CA ILE A 447 -1.87 15.35 -33.85
C ILE A 447 -3.27 15.43 -33.23
N ARG A 448 -4.22 16.02 -33.96
CA ARG A 448 -5.61 16.24 -33.50
C ARG A 448 -6.64 15.40 -34.23
N SER A 449 -6.39 15.11 -35.51
CA SER A 449 -7.22 14.22 -36.32
C SER A 449 -6.38 13.37 -37.25
N MET A 450 -6.82 12.15 -37.52
CA MET A 450 -6.20 11.28 -38.51
C MET A 450 -7.26 10.58 -39.35
N GLU A 451 -7.02 10.46 -40.66
CA GLU A 451 -7.88 9.76 -41.61
C GLU A 451 -7.03 9.07 -42.69
N GLU A 452 -7.36 7.82 -43.03
CA GLU A 452 -6.81 7.16 -44.23
C GLU A 452 -7.79 7.33 -45.39
N ASP A 453 -7.32 7.89 -46.50
CA ASP A 453 -8.15 8.01 -47.70
C ASP A 453 -8.18 6.69 -48.51
N HIS A 454 -9.10 6.60 -49.46
CA HIS A 454 -9.28 5.42 -50.31
C HIS A 454 -8.06 5.10 -51.20
N ARG A 455 -7.09 6.01 -51.32
CA ARG A 455 -5.82 5.78 -52.03
C ARG A 455 -4.74 5.21 -51.12
N GLY A 456 -5.01 5.14 -49.82
CA GLY A 456 -4.12 4.69 -48.76
C GLY A 456 -3.17 5.77 -48.26
N ASP A 457 -3.38 7.05 -48.60
CA ASP A 457 -2.63 8.15 -48.00
C ASP A 457 -3.25 8.50 -46.64
N VAL A 458 -2.42 8.70 -45.62
CA VAL A 458 -2.82 9.04 -44.26
C VAL A 458 -2.71 10.55 -44.05
N TRP A 459 -3.83 11.18 -43.75
CA TRP A 459 -3.97 12.60 -43.51
C TRP A 459 -3.93 12.88 -42.01
N LEU A 460 -2.96 13.68 -41.58
CA LEU A 460 -2.72 14.06 -40.18
C LEU A 460 -3.04 15.54 -40.03
N GLY A 461 -4.11 15.85 -39.31
CA GLY A 461 -4.43 17.22 -38.89
C GLY A 461 -3.62 17.58 -37.65
N THR A 462 -2.86 18.68 -37.72
CA THR A 462 -1.99 19.15 -36.65
C THR A 462 -2.39 20.56 -36.20
N GLN A 463 -1.67 21.11 -35.22
CA GLN A 463 -1.86 22.50 -34.82
C GLN A 463 -1.49 23.51 -35.92
N ASP A 464 -0.48 23.19 -36.73
CA ASP A 464 0.14 24.10 -37.72
C ASP A 464 -0.13 23.70 -39.19
N GLY A 465 -1.11 22.83 -39.43
CA GLY A 465 -1.58 22.46 -40.77
C GLY A 465 -1.86 20.98 -40.94
N ILE A 466 -1.53 20.43 -42.13
CA ILE A 466 -1.79 19.03 -42.49
C ILE A 466 -0.50 18.36 -42.94
N ASN A 467 -0.21 17.19 -42.37
CA ASN A 467 0.75 16.26 -42.96
C ASN A 467 0.03 15.17 -43.73
N ILE A 468 0.57 14.79 -44.91
CA ILE A 468 0.06 13.67 -45.70
C ILE A 468 1.17 12.64 -45.79
N TYR A 469 0.98 11.50 -45.15
CA TYR A 469 1.89 10.37 -45.24
C TYR A 469 1.40 9.40 -46.31
N SER A 470 2.27 9.06 -47.26
CA SER A 470 2.01 8.04 -48.26
C SER A 470 2.76 6.75 -47.90
N PRO A 471 2.10 5.69 -47.39
CA PRO A 471 2.73 4.42 -47.02
C PRO A 471 3.40 3.72 -48.21
N SER A 472 2.85 3.88 -49.41
CA SER A 472 3.35 3.26 -50.64
C SER A 472 4.72 3.81 -51.08
N THR A 473 4.92 5.13 -50.97
CA THR A 473 6.17 5.81 -51.32
C THR A 473 7.08 6.07 -50.12
N LYS A 474 6.56 5.90 -48.89
CA LYS A 474 7.24 6.22 -47.63
C LYS A 474 7.72 7.67 -47.58
N THR A 475 6.83 8.57 -47.97
CA THR A 475 7.10 10.02 -48.01
C THR A 475 6.04 10.77 -47.26
N LEU A 476 6.43 11.88 -46.64
CA LEU A 476 5.56 12.82 -45.97
C LEU A 476 5.52 14.12 -46.77
N LYS A 477 4.32 14.65 -46.99
CA LYS A 477 4.08 16.00 -47.50
C LYS A 477 3.54 16.87 -46.38
N ALA A 478 3.76 18.17 -46.50
CA ALA A 478 3.24 19.16 -45.57
C ALA A 478 2.43 20.21 -46.34
N ILE A 479 1.24 20.52 -45.84
CA ILE A 479 0.38 21.60 -46.33
C ILE A 479 0.20 22.58 -45.17
N ASP A 480 0.76 23.77 -45.33
CA ASP A 480 0.63 24.86 -44.36
C ASP A 480 -0.68 25.64 -44.52
N ASP A 481 -1.02 26.46 -43.53
CA ASP A 481 -2.21 27.31 -43.52
C ASP A 481 -2.29 28.24 -44.74
N ALA A 482 -1.14 28.72 -45.21
CA ALA A 482 -1.06 29.59 -46.39
C ALA A 482 -1.51 28.85 -47.64
N THR A 483 -1.09 27.59 -47.81
CA THR A 483 -1.49 26.73 -48.92
C THR A 483 -2.96 26.31 -48.82
N LEU A 484 -3.47 26.11 -47.60
CA LEU A 484 -4.89 25.88 -47.33
C LEU A 484 -5.76 27.14 -47.52
N GLN A 485 -5.17 28.28 -47.92
CA GLN A 485 -5.91 29.55 -48.09
C GLN A 485 -6.74 29.91 -46.84
N ASN A 486 -6.24 29.53 -45.66
CA ASN A 486 -6.90 29.72 -44.38
C ASN A 486 -6.00 30.51 -43.41
N PRO A 487 -5.79 31.81 -43.66
CA PRO A 487 -4.95 32.64 -42.80
C PRO A 487 -5.59 32.76 -41.41
N ASN A 488 -4.91 32.22 -40.40
CA ASN A 488 -5.30 32.09 -38.98
C ASN A 488 -5.97 30.75 -38.57
N SER A 489 -5.91 29.71 -39.41
CA SER A 489 -6.35 28.34 -39.05
C SER A 489 -5.41 27.66 -38.07
N ARG A 490 -5.30 28.19 -36.85
CA ARG A 490 -4.63 27.41 -35.80
C ARG A 490 -5.54 26.22 -35.51
N ASN A 491 -4.99 25.02 -35.70
CA ASN A 491 -5.59 23.71 -35.38
C ASN A 491 -6.55 23.14 -36.44
N ILE A 492 -6.19 21.96 -36.94
CA ILE A 492 -7.07 21.08 -37.73
C ILE A 492 -7.61 19.98 -36.81
N PHE A 493 -8.85 20.11 -36.33
CA PHE A 493 -9.47 19.18 -35.39
C PHE A 493 -10.18 17.98 -36.04
N PHE A 494 -10.51 18.07 -37.33
CA PHE A 494 -11.27 17.03 -38.00
C PHE A 494 -10.96 16.95 -39.50
N ILE A 495 -10.57 15.75 -39.94
CA ILE A 495 -10.42 15.39 -41.35
C ILE A 495 -11.20 14.11 -41.57
N LYS A 496 -11.94 14.01 -42.67
CA LYS A 496 -12.66 12.79 -43.06
C LYS A 496 -12.88 12.71 -44.57
N GLU A 497 -12.74 11.54 -45.16
CA GLU A 497 -13.14 11.33 -46.56
C GLU A 497 -14.61 10.90 -46.63
N PHE A 498 -15.46 11.72 -47.24
CA PHE A 498 -16.89 11.40 -47.41
C PHE A 498 -17.19 10.70 -48.73
N GLU A 499 -16.49 11.10 -49.78
CA GLU A 499 -16.60 10.50 -51.10
C GLU A 499 -15.19 10.34 -51.64
N LYS A 500 -15.01 9.39 -52.57
CA LYS A 500 -13.72 9.18 -53.22
C LYS A 500 -13.18 10.50 -53.78
N ASP A 501 -11.97 10.85 -53.35
CA ASP A 501 -11.21 12.05 -53.71
C ASP A 501 -11.70 13.34 -53.04
N ASN A 502 -12.77 13.33 -52.24
CA ASN A 502 -13.31 14.49 -51.53
C ASN A 502 -13.06 14.37 -50.02
N LEU A 503 -12.01 15.05 -49.56
CA LEU A 503 -11.67 15.16 -48.14
C LEU A 503 -12.30 16.39 -47.54
N PHE A 504 -13.07 16.19 -46.48
CA PHE A 504 -13.52 17.24 -45.59
C PHE A 504 -12.41 17.56 -44.60
N VAL A 505 -12.13 18.85 -44.41
CA VAL A 505 -11.16 19.37 -43.47
C VAL A 505 -11.82 20.53 -42.72
N ASP A 506 -11.72 20.57 -41.40
CA ASP A 506 -12.21 21.71 -40.64
C ASP A 506 -11.37 22.98 -40.90
N GLY A 507 -12.02 24.14 -40.86
CA GLY A 507 -11.40 25.43 -41.20
C GLY A 507 -11.26 26.39 -40.02
N ASP A 508 -11.27 25.89 -38.78
CA ASP A 508 -11.39 26.67 -37.53
C ASP A 508 -12.57 27.67 -37.54
N GLN A 509 -12.40 28.90 -37.04
CA GLN A 509 -13.47 29.90 -36.85
C GLN A 509 -14.04 30.47 -38.17
N GLN A 510 -13.60 29.99 -39.34
CA GLN A 510 -13.99 30.52 -40.64
C GLN A 510 -14.59 29.46 -41.58
N GLY A 511 -15.22 28.43 -41.00
CA GLY A 511 -16.01 27.41 -41.70
C GLY A 511 -15.27 26.10 -41.92
N PHE A 512 -15.42 25.51 -43.10
CA PHE A 512 -14.77 24.24 -43.46
C PHE A 512 -14.29 24.22 -44.91
N LEU A 513 -13.45 23.24 -45.21
CA LEU A 513 -12.76 23.08 -46.47
C LEU A 513 -13.07 21.71 -47.06
N ILE A 514 -13.26 21.65 -48.38
CA ILE A 514 -13.30 20.40 -49.13
C ILE A 514 -12.10 20.39 -50.08
N ILE A 515 -11.24 19.38 -49.93
CA ILE A 515 -10.13 19.12 -50.83
C ILE A 515 -10.57 18.06 -51.84
N ASN A 516 -10.69 18.45 -53.10
CA ASN A 516 -10.93 17.51 -54.20
C ASN A 516 -9.60 17.15 -54.88
N ARG A 517 -9.11 15.94 -54.61
CA ARG A 517 -7.81 15.46 -55.13
C ARG A 517 -7.81 15.25 -56.64
N LYS A 518 -8.96 14.91 -57.22
CA LYS A 518 -9.09 14.61 -58.66
C LYS A 518 -9.15 15.87 -59.50
N GLU A 519 -9.92 16.85 -59.05
CA GLU A 519 -10.07 18.15 -59.70
C GLU A 519 -8.90 19.10 -59.37
N LYS A 520 -8.10 18.76 -58.35
CA LYS A 520 -6.94 19.54 -57.89
C LYS A 520 -7.36 20.93 -57.42
N VAL A 521 -8.45 20.96 -56.66
CA VAL A 521 -9.03 22.17 -56.12
C VAL A 521 -9.32 22.02 -54.63
N LEU A 522 -9.26 23.14 -53.94
CA LEU A 522 -9.67 23.32 -52.57
C LEU A 522 -10.86 24.28 -52.59
N THR A 523 -12.01 23.86 -52.08
CA THR A 523 -13.20 24.72 -51.95
C THR A 523 -13.46 25.03 -50.49
N ARG A 524 -13.62 26.33 -50.19
CA ARG A 524 -13.87 26.84 -48.85
C ARG A 524 -15.32 27.26 -48.69
N TYR A 525 -15.91 26.84 -47.59
CA TYR A 525 -17.31 27.05 -47.23
C TYR A 525 -17.42 27.83 -45.91
N LEU A 526 -18.48 28.64 -45.76
CA LEU A 526 -18.88 29.33 -44.52
C LEU A 526 -17.84 30.31 -43.93
N THR A 527 -17.43 31.33 -44.71
CA THR A 527 -16.27 32.19 -44.39
C THR A 527 -16.47 33.32 -43.38
N THR A 528 -17.68 33.84 -43.19
CA THR A 528 -17.91 35.14 -42.50
C THR A 528 -18.89 35.10 -41.34
N GLN A 529 -19.51 33.96 -41.08
CA GLN A 529 -20.45 33.80 -39.99
C GLN A 529 -20.01 32.65 -39.07
N ASP A 530 -20.02 32.89 -37.76
CA ASP A 530 -19.61 31.99 -36.66
C ASP A 530 -20.51 30.73 -36.51
N ILE A 531 -20.94 30.12 -37.61
CA ILE A 531 -22.12 29.23 -37.63
C ILE A 531 -21.79 27.75 -37.36
N ALA A 532 -20.53 27.37 -37.37
CA ALA A 532 -20.08 26.08 -36.85
C ALA A 532 -18.66 26.26 -36.34
N GLN A 533 -18.53 26.67 -35.07
CA GLN A 533 -17.22 26.89 -34.48
C GLN A 533 -16.58 25.54 -34.18
N ARG A 534 -15.42 25.26 -34.78
CA ARG A 534 -14.63 24.03 -34.58
C ARG A 534 -15.42 22.74 -34.75
N ILE A 535 -15.26 22.11 -35.90
CA ILE A 535 -15.99 20.90 -36.26
C ILE A 535 -15.26 19.68 -35.69
N PHE A 536 -15.96 18.84 -34.92
CA PHE A 536 -15.40 17.62 -34.31
C PHE A 536 -15.93 16.35 -34.97
N GLY A 537 -17.05 16.45 -35.67
CA GLY A 537 -17.64 15.36 -36.43
C GLY A 537 -18.49 15.91 -37.56
N ALA A 538 -18.41 15.26 -38.72
CA ALA A 538 -19.28 15.59 -39.83
C ALA A 538 -19.68 14.35 -40.63
N LEU A 539 -20.82 14.48 -41.32
CA LEU A 539 -21.50 13.47 -42.13
C LEU A 539 -22.06 14.17 -43.37
N LYS A 540 -22.10 13.45 -44.49
CA LYS A 540 -22.83 13.87 -45.69
C LYS A 540 -24.06 12.97 -45.87
N ASP A 541 -25.24 13.56 -45.99
CA ASP A 541 -26.48 12.81 -46.24
C ASP A 541 -26.69 12.49 -47.73
N GLU A 542 -27.70 11.68 -48.04
CA GLU A 542 -28.03 11.28 -49.42
C GLU A 542 -28.48 12.46 -50.30
N GLU A 543 -28.99 13.53 -49.69
CA GLU A 543 -29.40 14.77 -50.39
C GLU A 543 -28.20 15.69 -50.70
N GLY A 544 -27.02 15.36 -50.16
CA GLY A 544 -25.78 16.10 -50.34
C GLY A 544 -25.56 17.23 -49.34
N SER A 545 -26.36 17.30 -48.27
CA SER A 545 -26.16 18.23 -47.17
C SER A 545 -25.11 17.71 -46.19
N TYR A 546 -24.34 18.62 -45.60
CA TYR A 546 -23.33 18.32 -44.59
C TYR A 546 -23.91 18.57 -43.19
N TRP A 547 -23.96 17.52 -42.40
CA TRP A 547 -24.25 17.58 -40.97
C TRP A 547 -22.94 17.80 -40.22
N LEU A 548 -22.87 18.88 -39.46
CA LEU A 548 -21.68 19.40 -38.81
C LEU A 548 -21.91 19.49 -37.31
N GLY A 549 -21.19 18.66 -36.56
CA GLY A 549 -21.13 18.71 -35.10
C GLY A 549 -20.00 19.62 -34.67
N SER A 550 -20.32 20.69 -33.95
CA SER A 550 -19.40 21.77 -33.60
C SER A 550 -19.37 22.03 -32.09
N SER A 551 -18.52 22.97 -31.65
CA SER A 551 -18.49 23.45 -30.26
C SER A 551 -19.68 24.33 -29.88
N ASN A 552 -20.59 24.61 -30.82
CA ASN A 552 -21.79 25.44 -30.62
C ASN A 552 -23.06 24.72 -31.13
N GLY A 553 -23.09 23.39 -31.03
CA GLY A 553 -24.24 22.56 -31.38
C GLY A 553 -24.15 21.85 -32.73
N LEU A 554 -25.29 21.77 -33.43
CA LEU A 554 -25.46 21.06 -34.69
C LEU A 554 -25.86 22.01 -35.80
N ALA A 555 -25.13 21.95 -36.92
CA ALA A 555 -25.44 22.69 -38.14
C ALA A 555 -25.62 21.74 -39.32
N VAL A 556 -26.53 22.05 -40.23
CA VAL A 556 -26.76 21.32 -41.48
C VAL A 556 -26.66 22.30 -42.64
N TYR A 557 -25.67 22.11 -43.50
CA TYR A 557 -25.40 22.98 -44.64
C TYR A 557 -25.63 22.24 -45.96
N ASN A 558 -26.52 22.77 -46.80
CA ASN A 558 -26.71 22.26 -48.16
C ASN A 558 -25.97 23.16 -49.17
N PRO A 559 -24.91 22.66 -49.84
CA PRO A 559 -24.10 23.46 -50.76
C PRO A 559 -24.84 23.80 -52.08
N VAL A 560 -25.89 23.06 -52.43
CA VAL A 560 -26.65 23.27 -53.68
C VAL A 560 -27.67 24.39 -53.52
N SER A 561 -28.40 24.41 -52.40
CA SER A 561 -29.36 25.48 -52.09
C SER A 561 -28.72 26.68 -51.37
N ASN A 562 -27.47 26.56 -50.92
CA ASN A 562 -26.80 27.50 -50.01
C ASN A 562 -27.61 27.74 -48.71
N GLU A 563 -28.40 26.74 -48.31
CA GLU A 563 -29.24 26.80 -47.11
C GLU A 563 -28.47 26.24 -45.92
N LEU A 564 -28.51 26.96 -44.79
CA LEU A 564 -27.88 26.57 -43.54
C LEU A 564 -28.92 26.54 -42.43
N LYS A 565 -29.01 25.40 -41.76
CA LYS A 565 -29.91 25.16 -40.65
C LYS A 565 -29.10 24.92 -39.40
N THR A 566 -29.45 25.56 -38.29
CA THR A 566 -28.79 25.31 -37.00
C THR A 566 -29.80 25.02 -35.91
N ILE A 567 -29.32 24.30 -34.88
CA ILE A 567 -30.00 24.22 -33.59
C ILE A 567 -29.13 25.03 -32.60
N PRO A 568 -29.57 26.23 -32.18
CA PRO A 568 -28.76 27.10 -31.33
C PRO A 568 -28.55 26.54 -29.91
N GLU A 569 -27.45 26.95 -29.28
CA GLU A 569 -26.94 26.53 -27.96
C GLU A 569 -27.98 26.62 -26.82
N GLU A 570 -28.95 27.54 -26.91
CA GLU A 570 -30.01 27.73 -25.91
C GLU A 570 -31.36 27.05 -26.27
N SER A 571 -31.38 26.20 -27.30
CA SER A 571 -32.61 25.50 -27.70
C SER A 571 -32.94 24.38 -26.72
N PRO A 572 -34.17 24.31 -26.16
CA PRO A 572 -34.59 23.19 -25.32
C PRO A 572 -34.65 21.84 -26.06
N GLN A 573 -34.39 21.82 -27.37
CA GLN A 573 -34.40 20.63 -28.22
C GLN A 573 -33.03 19.99 -28.39
N LEU A 574 -31.93 20.74 -28.29
CA LEU A 574 -30.57 20.22 -28.21
C LEU A 574 -29.94 20.80 -26.95
N ASP A 575 -30.30 20.20 -25.82
CA ASP A 575 -29.78 20.50 -24.47
C ASP A 575 -28.30 20.09 -24.32
N ALA A 576 -27.44 20.53 -25.25
CA ALA A 576 -26.01 20.25 -25.30
C ALA A 576 -25.27 21.27 -26.17
N ASP A 577 -24.27 21.93 -25.59
CA ASP A 577 -23.50 22.98 -26.25
C ASP A 577 -22.48 22.41 -27.26
N TRP A 578 -22.04 21.16 -27.03
CA TRP A 578 -20.92 20.57 -27.75
C TRP A 578 -21.28 19.22 -28.36
N VAL A 579 -21.19 19.10 -29.69
CA VAL A 579 -21.32 17.83 -30.42
C VAL A 579 -19.92 17.31 -30.76
N SER A 580 -19.53 16.21 -30.12
CA SER A 580 -18.18 15.65 -30.18
C SER A 580 -17.94 14.68 -31.35
N CYS A 581 -19.00 14.02 -31.82
CA CYS A 581 -18.93 13.11 -32.95
C CYS A 581 -20.33 12.87 -33.53
N ILE A 582 -20.38 12.48 -34.80
CA ILE A 582 -21.61 12.08 -35.51
C ILE A 582 -21.33 10.72 -36.15
N LEU A 583 -22.22 9.75 -35.92
CA LEU A 583 -22.17 8.41 -36.46
C LEU A 583 -23.51 8.08 -37.14
N ASP A 584 -23.44 7.65 -38.39
CA ASP A 584 -24.57 7.00 -39.06
C ASP A 584 -24.51 5.49 -38.77
N ASP A 585 -25.58 4.97 -38.16
CA ASP A 585 -25.66 3.54 -37.84
C ASP A 585 -26.13 2.68 -39.03
N GLY A 586 -26.46 3.28 -40.17
CA GLY A 586 -26.97 2.60 -41.37
C GLY A 586 -28.41 2.09 -41.26
N SER A 587 -29.12 2.39 -40.18
CA SER A 587 -30.56 2.16 -40.03
C SER A 587 -31.39 3.38 -40.44
N GLY A 588 -30.73 4.49 -40.77
CA GLY A 588 -31.35 5.80 -41.01
C GLY A 588 -31.38 6.69 -39.77
N LEU A 589 -30.76 6.28 -38.66
CA LEU A 589 -30.64 7.09 -37.44
C LEU A 589 -29.22 7.63 -37.28
N TYR A 590 -29.12 8.90 -36.91
CA TYR A 590 -27.85 9.55 -36.62
C TYR A 590 -27.62 9.62 -35.11
N TRP A 591 -26.48 9.09 -34.67
CA TRP A 591 -26.04 9.05 -33.28
C TRP A 591 -24.99 10.13 -33.06
N LEU A 592 -25.32 11.10 -32.21
CA LEU A 592 -24.49 12.24 -31.90
C LEU A 592 -24.00 12.14 -30.46
N GLY A 593 -22.68 12.06 -30.28
CA GLY A 593 -22.08 12.12 -28.95
C GLY A 593 -21.99 13.57 -28.49
N THR A 594 -22.59 13.92 -27.35
CA THR A 594 -22.59 15.29 -26.84
C THR A 594 -22.00 15.40 -25.44
N ASN A 595 -21.80 16.62 -24.93
CA ASN A 595 -21.43 16.85 -23.53
C ASN A 595 -22.57 16.55 -22.53
N ASN A 596 -23.80 16.31 -23.00
CA ASN A 596 -24.97 16.02 -22.17
C ASN A 596 -25.81 14.82 -22.68
N GLY A 597 -25.11 13.73 -22.98
CA GLY A 597 -25.66 12.44 -23.32
C GLY A 597 -25.44 12.05 -24.78
N LEU A 598 -25.95 10.88 -25.12
CA LEU A 598 -26.01 10.39 -26.49
C LEU A 598 -27.34 10.83 -27.11
N VAL A 599 -27.25 11.56 -28.21
CA VAL A 599 -28.39 12.12 -28.93
C VAL A 599 -28.67 11.28 -30.17
N ILE A 600 -29.93 10.92 -30.39
CA ILE A 600 -30.39 10.16 -31.55
C ILE A 600 -31.29 11.07 -32.39
N ILE A 601 -30.93 11.28 -33.64
CA ILE A 601 -31.70 12.07 -34.60
C ILE A 601 -32.28 11.14 -35.67
N ASP A 602 -33.58 11.22 -35.87
CA ASP A 602 -34.29 10.65 -37.01
C ASP A 602 -34.49 11.77 -38.04
N PRO A 603 -33.67 11.83 -39.11
CA PRO A 603 -33.73 12.88 -40.11
C PRO A 603 -35.04 12.85 -40.91
N ASP A 604 -35.61 11.66 -41.15
CA ASP A 604 -36.86 11.50 -41.91
C ASP A 604 -38.07 12.01 -41.11
N LYS A 605 -38.10 11.75 -39.80
CA LYS A 605 -39.17 12.22 -38.91
C LYS A 605 -38.90 13.61 -38.33
N ASN A 606 -37.68 14.13 -38.49
CA ASN A 606 -37.22 15.37 -37.91
C ASN A 606 -37.42 15.43 -36.38
N THR A 607 -37.01 14.36 -35.70
CA THR A 607 -37.15 14.20 -34.24
C THR A 607 -35.82 13.87 -33.56
N ILE A 608 -35.68 14.32 -32.32
CA ILE A 608 -34.52 14.07 -31.45
C ILE A 608 -34.93 13.27 -30.20
N GLN A 609 -34.07 12.36 -29.78
CA GLN A 609 -34.20 11.57 -28.55
C GLN A 609 -32.87 11.52 -27.81
N TYR A 610 -32.93 11.23 -26.51
CA TYR A 610 -31.77 11.20 -25.63
C TYR A 610 -31.60 9.84 -24.96
N LEU A 611 -30.33 9.53 -24.69
CA LEU A 611 -29.89 8.52 -23.75
C LEU A 611 -28.86 9.15 -22.81
N ARG A 612 -29.25 9.37 -21.55
CA ARG A 612 -28.42 9.95 -20.48
C ARG A 612 -28.19 8.92 -19.37
N GLU A 613 -27.49 9.33 -18.32
CA GLU A 613 -27.29 8.53 -17.10
C GLU A 613 -28.61 8.05 -16.49
N SER A 614 -29.66 8.90 -16.51
CA SER A 614 -31.00 8.53 -16.03
C SER A 614 -31.64 7.40 -16.82
N GLU A 615 -31.26 7.22 -18.09
CA GLU A 615 -31.75 6.14 -18.97
C GLU A 615 -30.78 4.95 -19.05
N GLY A 616 -29.63 5.02 -18.36
CA GLY A 616 -28.70 3.91 -18.19
C GLY A 616 -27.32 4.09 -18.83
N LEU A 617 -27.01 5.25 -19.42
CA LEU A 617 -25.65 5.55 -19.90
C LEU A 617 -24.65 5.60 -18.73
N CYS A 618 -23.38 5.25 -18.95
CA CYS A 618 -22.37 5.31 -17.89
C CYS A 618 -22.06 6.74 -17.42
N HIS A 619 -22.02 7.70 -18.34
CA HIS A 619 -21.81 9.12 -18.04
C HIS A 619 -22.34 10.00 -19.19
N ASN A 620 -22.84 11.20 -18.89
CA ASN A 620 -23.46 12.07 -19.89
C ASN A 620 -22.45 12.65 -20.90
N SER A 621 -21.22 12.97 -20.51
CA SER A 621 -20.23 13.49 -21.46
C SER A 621 -19.67 12.39 -22.36
N VAL A 622 -20.23 12.26 -23.57
CA VAL A 622 -19.79 11.31 -24.61
C VAL A 622 -18.60 11.89 -25.38
N THR A 623 -17.58 11.07 -25.62
CA THR A 623 -16.35 11.47 -26.32
C THR A 623 -16.26 10.92 -27.73
N LYS A 624 -16.69 9.67 -27.94
CA LYS A 624 -16.64 8.97 -29.24
C LYS A 624 -17.71 7.88 -29.29
N VAL A 625 -18.25 7.64 -30.48
CA VAL A 625 -19.11 6.49 -30.75
C VAL A 625 -18.55 5.73 -31.95
N ILE A 626 -18.42 4.41 -31.81
CA ILE A 626 -18.05 3.50 -32.91
C ILE A 626 -19.10 2.41 -33.08
N LYS A 627 -19.31 1.97 -34.32
CA LYS A 627 -20.16 0.82 -34.65
C LYS A 627 -19.27 -0.39 -34.93
N ARG A 628 -19.57 -1.52 -34.29
CA ARG A 628 -18.88 -2.79 -34.50
C ARG A 628 -19.48 -3.62 -35.63
N GLU A 629 -18.74 -4.61 -36.09
CA GLU A 629 -19.20 -5.55 -37.13
C GLU A 629 -20.46 -6.33 -36.72
N ASP A 630 -20.63 -6.60 -35.42
CA ASP A 630 -21.81 -7.27 -34.87
C ASP A 630 -23.05 -6.35 -34.75
N GLY A 631 -22.92 -5.07 -35.12
CA GLY A 631 -23.98 -4.07 -35.06
C GLY A 631 -24.13 -3.38 -33.70
N THR A 632 -23.34 -3.74 -32.69
CA THR A 632 -23.32 -3.04 -31.40
C THR A 632 -22.62 -1.69 -31.51
N LEU A 633 -23.11 -0.71 -30.75
CA LEU A 633 -22.51 0.61 -30.64
C LEU A 633 -21.69 0.69 -29.35
N TRP A 634 -20.46 1.13 -29.46
CA TRP A 634 -19.58 1.37 -28.32
C TRP A 634 -19.45 2.87 -28.12
N VAL A 635 -19.91 3.33 -26.97
CA VAL A 635 -19.97 4.73 -26.59
C VAL A 635 -18.89 4.97 -25.53
N ALA A 636 -17.82 5.64 -25.94
CA ALA A 636 -16.82 6.15 -25.01
C ALA A 636 -17.35 7.39 -24.31
N THR A 637 -17.14 7.47 -23.00
CA THR A 637 -17.48 8.64 -22.21
C THR A 637 -16.26 9.09 -21.40
N VAL A 638 -16.37 10.24 -20.74
CA VAL A 638 -15.33 10.72 -19.81
C VAL A 638 -15.19 9.80 -18.59
N GLU A 639 -16.21 9.00 -18.27
CA GLU A 639 -16.20 8.03 -17.17
C GLU A 639 -16.82 6.70 -17.64
N GLY A 640 -15.99 5.84 -18.25
CA GLY A 640 -16.38 4.50 -18.67
C GLY A 640 -16.86 4.38 -20.12
N ILE A 641 -17.28 3.16 -20.46
CA ILE A 641 -17.77 2.79 -21.80
C ILE A 641 -19.17 2.19 -21.65
N SER A 642 -20.11 2.63 -22.50
CA SER A 642 -21.43 2.01 -22.64
C SER A 642 -21.50 1.22 -23.94
N ILE A 643 -21.81 -0.08 -23.85
CA ILE A 643 -22.08 -0.95 -25.00
C ILE A 643 -23.59 -1.02 -25.21
N ILE A 644 -24.04 -0.53 -26.36
CA ILE A 644 -25.46 -0.42 -26.71
C ILE A 644 -25.76 -1.40 -27.85
N ASP A 645 -26.74 -2.26 -27.63
CA ASP A 645 -27.37 -3.04 -28.70
C ASP A 645 -28.67 -2.32 -29.09
N PRO A 646 -28.71 -1.63 -30.24
CA PRO A 646 -29.89 -0.89 -30.67
C PRO A 646 -31.06 -1.81 -31.07
N ILE A 647 -30.79 -3.06 -31.45
CA ILE A 647 -31.82 -4.03 -31.88
C ILE A 647 -32.53 -4.60 -30.66
N ASN A 648 -31.77 -5.05 -29.65
CA ASN A 648 -32.31 -5.65 -28.44
C ASN A 648 -32.64 -4.61 -27.35
N GLN A 649 -32.32 -3.33 -27.57
CA GLN A 649 -32.49 -2.23 -26.62
C GLN A 649 -31.83 -2.50 -25.26
N THR A 650 -30.63 -3.07 -25.30
CA THR A 650 -29.85 -3.36 -24.09
C THR A 650 -28.60 -2.50 -24.01
N ILE A 651 -28.25 -2.09 -22.80
CA ILE A 651 -27.05 -1.34 -22.48
C ILE A 651 -26.23 -2.09 -21.42
N THR A 652 -24.92 -2.15 -21.64
CA THR A 652 -23.95 -2.76 -20.73
C THR A 652 -22.84 -1.75 -20.45
N ASN A 653 -22.68 -1.35 -19.18
CA ASN A 653 -21.70 -0.34 -18.79
C ASN A 653 -20.44 -1.01 -18.25
N LEU A 654 -19.29 -0.46 -18.65
CA LEU A 654 -17.95 -0.87 -18.23
C LEU A 654 -17.27 0.35 -17.58
N GLY A 655 -17.08 0.31 -16.26
CA GLY A 655 -16.35 1.33 -15.51
C GLY A 655 -15.29 0.73 -14.59
N GLU A 656 -14.82 1.51 -13.62
CA GLU A 656 -13.83 1.07 -12.63
C GLU A 656 -14.29 -0.18 -11.86
N ALA A 657 -15.59 -0.27 -11.55
CA ALA A 657 -16.19 -1.43 -10.87
C ALA A 657 -16.15 -2.73 -11.69
N GLU A 658 -16.03 -2.65 -13.01
CA GLU A 658 -15.93 -3.79 -13.92
C GLU A 658 -14.48 -4.06 -14.36
N GLY A 659 -13.52 -3.21 -13.95
CA GLY A 659 -12.08 -3.39 -14.20
C GLY A 659 -11.46 -2.41 -15.19
N LEU A 660 -12.23 -1.45 -15.73
CA LEU A 660 -11.72 -0.44 -16.66
C LEU A 660 -10.96 0.64 -15.88
N VAL A 661 -9.63 0.55 -15.85
CA VAL A 661 -8.75 1.52 -15.17
C VAL A 661 -7.57 1.91 -16.07
N PRO A 662 -7.43 3.20 -16.42
CA PRO A 662 -8.33 4.32 -16.10
C PRO A 662 -9.68 4.19 -16.83
N ASP A 663 -10.71 4.80 -16.26
CA ASP A 663 -12.10 4.78 -16.76
C ASP A 663 -12.36 5.83 -17.85
N ALA A 664 -11.60 6.92 -17.88
CA ALA A 664 -11.68 7.93 -18.93
C ALA A 664 -11.17 7.40 -20.29
N VAL A 665 -12.05 7.45 -21.30
CA VAL A 665 -11.78 6.95 -22.65
C VAL A 665 -12.02 8.04 -23.70
N TYR A 666 -11.00 8.31 -24.53
CA TYR A 666 -11.08 9.34 -25.57
C TYR A 666 -11.13 8.80 -26.99
N ASN A 667 -10.54 7.63 -27.23
CA ASN A 667 -10.48 7.01 -28.55
C ASN A 667 -10.67 5.50 -28.47
N LEU A 668 -11.36 4.93 -29.45
CA LEU A 668 -11.64 3.50 -29.59
C LEU A 668 -11.35 3.04 -31.02
N GLN A 669 -10.58 1.96 -31.17
CA GLN A 669 -10.32 1.29 -32.45
C GLN A 669 -10.52 -0.22 -32.32
N GLU A 670 -11.20 -0.85 -33.26
CA GLU A 670 -11.40 -2.31 -33.31
C GLU A 670 -10.46 -2.94 -34.33
N LYS A 671 -9.67 -3.93 -33.91
CA LYS A 671 -8.83 -4.75 -34.80
C LYS A 671 -8.90 -6.22 -34.35
N ASP A 672 -9.28 -7.11 -35.27
CA ASP A 672 -9.39 -8.57 -35.04
C ASP A 672 -10.20 -8.94 -33.78
N GLY A 673 -11.30 -8.23 -33.52
CA GLY A 673 -12.16 -8.41 -32.34
C GLY A 673 -11.55 -7.95 -31.01
N THR A 674 -10.36 -7.31 -31.03
CA THR A 674 -9.75 -6.65 -29.88
C THR A 674 -9.99 -5.15 -29.99
N ILE A 675 -10.40 -4.52 -28.89
CA ILE A 675 -10.62 -3.08 -28.83
C ILE A 675 -9.38 -2.44 -28.20
N TYR A 676 -8.83 -1.47 -28.93
CA TYR A 676 -7.70 -0.64 -28.53
C TYR A 676 -8.22 0.71 -28.09
N ILE A 677 -7.86 1.10 -26.89
CA ILE A 677 -8.44 2.24 -26.18
C ILE A 677 -7.32 3.23 -25.86
N GLY A 678 -7.44 4.43 -26.40
CA GLY A 678 -6.58 5.56 -26.02
C GLY A 678 -7.04 6.13 -24.69
N SER A 679 -6.20 6.01 -23.65
CA SER A 679 -6.50 6.45 -22.29
C SER A 679 -5.48 7.44 -21.74
N VAL A 680 -5.84 8.12 -20.64
CA VAL A 680 -4.97 9.07 -19.92
C VAL A 680 -3.67 8.42 -19.41
N ASP A 681 -3.67 7.10 -19.18
CA ASP A 681 -2.54 6.35 -18.67
C ASP A 681 -2.04 5.34 -19.71
N GLY A 682 -1.99 5.76 -20.98
CA GLY A 682 -1.45 4.98 -22.10
C GLY A 682 -2.51 4.23 -22.91
N LEU A 683 -2.16 3.04 -23.40
CA LEU A 683 -2.98 2.23 -24.30
C LEU A 683 -3.63 1.08 -23.55
N LEU A 684 -4.96 1.02 -23.56
CA LEU A 684 -5.71 -0.03 -22.90
C LEU A 684 -6.31 -1.00 -23.92
N LEU A 685 -6.18 -2.30 -23.67
CA LEU A 685 -6.69 -3.34 -24.54
C LEU A 685 -7.81 -4.12 -23.89
N VAL A 686 -8.84 -4.38 -24.67
CA VAL A 686 -10.01 -5.11 -24.25
C VAL A 686 -10.31 -6.21 -25.26
N LYS A 687 -10.36 -7.44 -24.77
CA LYS A 687 -10.91 -8.56 -25.53
C LYS A 687 -12.27 -8.90 -24.93
N PRO A 688 -13.38 -8.64 -25.65
CA PRO A 688 -14.70 -9.03 -25.20
C PRO A 688 -14.71 -10.52 -24.86
N PRO A 689 -15.19 -10.91 -23.67
CA PRO A 689 -15.25 -12.31 -23.30
C PRO A 689 -16.28 -13.06 -24.15
N ALA A 690 -16.05 -14.37 -24.36
CA ALA A 690 -16.99 -15.21 -25.09
C ALA A 690 -18.33 -15.41 -24.33
N ASP A 691 -18.32 -15.35 -22.99
CA ASP A 691 -19.52 -15.36 -22.15
C ASP A 691 -19.74 -13.97 -21.53
N PRO A 692 -20.87 -13.30 -21.80
CA PRO A 692 -21.19 -11.98 -21.23
C PRO A 692 -21.20 -11.94 -19.70
N ASN A 693 -21.41 -13.08 -19.02
CA ASN A 693 -21.45 -13.14 -17.55
C ASN A 693 -20.07 -13.28 -16.90
N THR A 694 -19.00 -13.27 -17.69
CA THR A 694 -17.63 -13.33 -17.14
C THR A 694 -17.07 -11.92 -16.92
N PRO A 695 -16.30 -11.71 -15.83
CA PRO A 695 -15.60 -10.45 -15.61
C PRO A 695 -14.69 -10.12 -16.80
N TRP A 696 -14.73 -8.85 -17.21
CA TRP A 696 -13.93 -8.36 -18.32
C TRP A 696 -12.46 -8.18 -17.90
N ASN A 697 -11.54 -8.50 -18.80
CA ASN A 697 -10.12 -8.30 -18.58
C ASN A 697 -9.62 -7.13 -19.42
N PHE A 698 -9.08 -6.11 -18.74
CA PHE A 698 -8.52 -4.92 -19.32
C PHE A 698 -7.00 -4.95 -19.16
N PHE A 699 -6.25 -4.77 -20.26
CA PHE A 699 -4.80 -4.79 -20.26
C PHE A 699 -4.28 -3.38 -20.55
N ASN A 700 -3.87 -2.68 -19.50
CA ASN A 700 -3.42 -1.28 -19.58
C ASN A 700 -1.89 -1.19 -19.76
N TYR A 701 -1.46 -0.75 -20.94
CA TYR A 701 -0.08 -0.43 -21.27
C TYR A 701 0.24 1.05 -20.98
N SER A 702 0.91 1.30 -19.86
CA SER A 702 1.08 2.65 -19.30
C SER A 702 2.40 3.34 -19.61
N ALA A 703 2.59 4.56 -19.10
CA ALA A 703 3.85 5.30 -19.13
C ALA A 703 5.04 4.52 -18.54
N ALA A 704 4.80 3.62 -17.58
CA ALA A 704 5.86 2.75 -17.05
C ALA A 704 6.38 1.72 -18.09
N GLN A 705 5.62 1.45 -19.16
CA GLN A 705 6.04 0.65 -20.31
C GLN A 705 6.50 1.51 -21.49
N GLY A 706 6.58 2.82 -21.27
CA GLY A 706 6.94 3.82 -22.26
C GLY A 706 5.85 4.16 -23.26
N PHE A 707 4.60 3.80 -22.97
CA PHE A 707 3.44 4.36 -23.65
C PHE A 707 3.17 5.74 -23.08
N LEU A 708 3.28 6.76 -23.91
CA LEU A 708 2.91 8.10 -23.48
C LEU A 708 1.40 8.13 -23.19
N SER A 709 1.00 9.01 -22.27
CA SER A 709 -0.42 9.36 -22.10
C SER A 709 -0.98 9.68 -23.48
N ASN A 710 -2.13 9.10 -23.83
CA ASN A 710 -2.80 9.48 -25.05
C ASN A 710 -3.50 10.83 -24.83
N ASP A 711 -3.40 11.73 -25.82
CA ASP A 711 -3.93 13.08 -25.66
C ASP A 711 -5.47 13.05 -25.55
N TYR A 712 -6.03 14.12 -25.00
CA TYR A 712 -7.46 14.42 -24.94
C TYR A 712 -8.13 14.56 -26.32
N ASN A 713 -7.39 14.38 -27.42
CA ASN A 713 -7.84 14.56 -28.78
C ASN A 713 -8.64 13.34 -29.25
N ARG A 714 -9.96 13.45 -29.11
CA ARG A 714 -10.98 12.41 -29.38
C ARG A 714 -10.92 11.80 -30.80
N SER A 715 -10.31 12.50 -31.76
CA SER A 715 -10.17 12.09 -33.17
C SER A 715 -8.74 11.75 -33.60
N ALA A 716 -7.77 11.74 -32.67
CA ALA A 716 -6.37 11.45 -32.96
C ALA A 716 -6.03 9.94 -32.84
N GLY A 717 -6.84 9.07 -33.42
CA GLY A 717 -6.56 7.63 -33.48
C GLY A 717 -7.13 6.99 -34.74
N VAL A 718 -6.35 6.15 -35.42
CA VAL A 718 -6.76 5.48 -36.67
C VAL A 718 -6.17 4.07 -36.77
N LEU A 719 -6.97 3.13 -37.27
CA LEU A 719 -6.53 1.83 -37.75
C LEU A 719 -6.38 1.88 -39.27
N LEU A 720 -5.16 1.72 -39.75
CA LEU A 720 -4.87 1.70 -41.19
C LEU A 720 -5.22 0.35 -41.82
N ALA A 721 -5.50 0.34 -43.12
CA ALA A 721 -5.80 -0.84 -43.92
C ALA A 721 -4.63 -1.87 -43.95
N ASN A 722 -3.41 -1.41 -43.68
CA ASN A 722 -2.23 -2.28 -43.53
C ASN A 722 -2.14 -2.95 -42.14
N GLY A 723 -3.08 -2.66 -41.23
CA GLY A 723 -3.17 -3.20 -39.88
C GLY A 723 -2.39 -2.41 -38.81
N GLN A 724 -1.76 -1.29 -39.16
CA GLN A 724 -1.06 -0.43 -38.19
C GLN A 724 -2.04 0.45 -37.41
N LEU A 725 -1.76 0.61 -36.12
CA LEU A 725 -2.54 1.47 -35.22
C LEU A 725 -1.73 2.71 -34.86
N TRP A 726 -2.33 3.87 -35.07
CA TRP A 726 -1.70 5.17 -34.86
C TRP A 726 -2.53 5.96 -33.85
N PHE A 727 -1.85 6.62 -32.92
CA PHE A 727 -2.45 7.43 -31.86
C PHE A 727 -1.69 8.74 -31.68
N GLY A 728 -2.40 9.83 -31.41
CA GLY A 728 -1.82 11.08 -30.92
C GLY A 728 -1.60 11.03 -29.41
N SER A 729 -0.37 11.31 -28.96
CA SER A 729 0.00 11.29 -27.55
C SER A 729 0.19 12.69 -26.98
N GLY A 730 -0.42 12.96 -25.83
CA GLY A 730 -0.31 14.20 -25.07
C GLY A 730 -0.05 13.89 -23.60
N PRO A 731 0.77 14.66 -22.84
CA PRO A 731 1.17 16.05 -23.05
C PRO A 731 2.52 16.28 -23.74
N ILE A 732 3.19 15.23 -24.21
CA ILE A 732 4.52 15.34 -24.84
C ILE A 732 4.40 15.67 -26.35
N TRP A 733 3.17 15.65 -26.89
CA TRP A 733 2.81 16.02 -28.26
C TRP A 733 3.63 15.24 -29.28
N LYS A 734 3.39 13.93 -29.36
CA LYS A 734 4.05 13.03 -30.32
C LYS A 734 3.04 12.13 -31.01
N LEU A 735 3.33 11.80 -32.27
CA LEU A 735 2.63 10.72 -32.97
C LEU A 735 3.16 9.37 -32.47
N THR A 736 2.27 8.52 -32.00
CA THR A 736 2.58 7.16 -31.52
C THR A 736 2.10 6.13 -32.52
N ILE A 737 3.02 5.34 -33.06
CA ILE A 737 2.74 4.29 -34.04
C ILE A 737 3.04 2.93 -33.43
N LEU A 738 2.04 2.06 -33.38
CA LEU A 738 2.21 0.67 -32.98
C LEU A 738 2.74 -0.14 -34.16
N THR A 739 4.03 -0.46 -34.11
CA THR A 739 4.69 -1.28 -35.16
C THR A 739 4.56 -2.79 -34.92
N GLN A 740 4.13 -3.18 -33.72
CA GLN A 740 3.93 -4.57 -33.32
C GLN A 740 2.71 -4.65 -32.41
N ASP A 741 1.85 -5.64 -32.65
CA ASP A 741 0.70 -5.90 -31.79
C ASP A 741 1.16 -6.39 -30.41
N PRO A 742 0.55 -5.88 -29.32
CA PRO A 742 0.82 -6.34 -27.97
C PRO A 742 0.44 -7.82 -27.80
N VAL A 743 1.38 -8.62 -27.30
CA VAL A 743 1.05 -9.94 -26.76
C VAL A 743 0.66 -9.78 -25.29
N ILE A 744 -0.54 -10.24 -24.95
CA ILE A 744 -0.99 -10.30 -23.55
C ILE A 744 -0.09 -11.30 -22.81
N ASP A 745 0.68 -10.81 -21.84
CA ASP A 745 1.51 -11.67 -21.01
C ASP A 745 0.62 -12.64 -20.23
N THR A 746 0.93 -13.93 -20.28
CA THR A 746 0.19 -14.98 -19.55
C THR A 746 1.02 -15.56 -18.40
N VAL A 747 2.28 -15.15 -18.25
CA VAL A 747 3.17 -15.67 -17.22
C VAL A 747 2.87 -14.93 -15.90
N PRO A 748 2.41 -15.62 -14.85
CA PRO A 748 2.19 -14.98 -13.56
C PRO A 748 3.51 -14.49 -12.96
N CYS A 749 3.52 -13.28 -12.41
CA CYS A 749 4.72 -12.72 -11.78
C CYS A 749 5.00 -13.46 -10.45
N PRO A 750 6.20 -14.02 -10.23
CA PRO A 750 6.56 -14.66 -8.96
C PRO A 750 6.84 -13.59 -7.88
N VAL A 751 6.53 -13.91 -6.63
CA VAL A 751 6.80 -13.06 -5.46
C VAL A 751 7.77 -13.73 -4.53
N PHE A 752 8.61 -12.94 -3.87
CA PHE A 752 9.60 -13.42 -2.92
C PHE A 752 9.47 -12.66 -1.61
N ILE A 753 9.62 -13.37 -0.49
CA ILE A 753 9.77 -12.76 0.81
C ILE A 753 11.23 -12.36 0.93
N THR A 754 11.50 -11.05 1.00
CA THR A 754 12.85 -10.48 0.92
C THR A 754 13.44 -10.14 2.29
N GLY A 755 12.60 -10.07 3.33
CA GLY A 755 13.10 -9.72 4.66
C GLY A 755 12.12 -10.03 5.78
N LEU A 756 12.71 -10.21 6.96
CA LEU A 756 12.00 -10.35 8.23
C LEU A 756 12.59 -9.35 9.23
N THR A 757 11.72 -8.50 9.77
CA THR A 757 12.05 -7.54 10.83
C THR A 757 11.40 -8.04 12.12
N ILE A 758 12.18 -8.09 13.20
CA ILE A 758 11.73 -8.52 14.52
C ILE A 758 11.90 -7.35 15.48
N MET A 759 10.81 -6.93 16.13
CA MET A 759 10.80 -5.80 17.06
C MET A 759 11.35 -4.51 16.41
N ASP A 760 10.77 -4.11 15.27
CA ASP A 760 11.10 -2.92 14.44
C ASP A 760 12.50 -2.84 13.83
N GLU A 761 13.39 -3.81 14.05
CA GLU A 761 14.73 -3.80 13.44
C GLU A 761 14.99 -5.05 12.58
N LYS A 762 15.70 -4.85 11.47
CA LYS A 762 16.16 -5.94 10.60
C LYS A 762 17.25 -6.71 11.35
N ARG A 763 17.00 -7.98 11.66
CA ARG A 763 17.94 -8.82 12.42
C ARG A 763 18.80 -9.65 11.47
N SER A 764 20.09 -9.79 11.81
CA SER A 764 20.96 -10.78 11.17
C SER A 764 20.78 -12.13 11.86
N PHE A 765 20.65 -13.19 11.07
CA PHE A 765 20.58 -14.59 11.52
C PHE A 765 21.89 -15.34 11.23
N ASP A 766 22.99 -14.60 11.09
CA ASP A 766 24.30 -15.17 10.79
C ASP A 766 24.89 -15.86 12.04
N ARG A 767 25.28 -17.14 11.92
CA ARG A 767 26.08 -17.84 12.92
C ARG A 767 27.53 -17.92 12.47
N MET A 768 28.44 -17.40 13.28
CA MET A 768 29.88 -17.60 13.15
C MET A 768 30.26 -19.08 13.37
N ALA A 769 29.46 -19.84 14.14
CA ALA A 769 29.63 -21.27 14.28
C ALA A 769 29.50 -22.04 12.94
N ASP A 770 28.64 -21.57 12.01
CA ASP A 770 28.42 -22.20 10.71
C ASP A 770 29.66 -22.07 9.78
N LEU A 771 30.57 -21.13 10.08
CA LEU A 771 31.84 -20.93 9.37
C LEU A 771 32.98 -21.84 9.86
N ARG A 772 32.85 -22.47 11.04
CA ARG A 772 33.91 -23.31 11.64
C ARG A 772 34.29 -24.56 10.85
N PRO A 773 33.37 -25.25 10.14
CA PRO A 773 33.73 -26.40 9.30
C PRO A 773 34.48 -26.01 8.03
N SER A 774 34.25 -24.80 7.50
CA SER A 774 34.85 -24.29 6.27
C SER A 774 36.23 -23.68 6.44
N VAL A 775 36.72 -23.52 7.68
CA VAL A 775 38.08 -23.06 7.98
C VAL A 775 38.94 -24.28 8.31
N GLU A 776 39.84 -24.65 7.40
CA GLU A 776 40.86 -25.68 7.67
C GLU A 776 41.77 -25.24 8.83
N THR A 777 42.37 -26.19 9.55
CA THR A 777 43.26 -25.89 10.69
C THR A 777 44.48 -25.04 10.34
N SER A 778 44.84 -24.95 9.05
CA SER A 778 45.96 -24.16 8.50
C SER A 778 45.53 -22.87 7.81
N ASP A 779 44.25 -22.67 7.50
CA ASP A 779 43.78 -21.51 6.75
C ASP A 779 43.44 -20.33 7.66
N THR A 780 43.88 -19.15 7.24
CA THR A 780 43.63 -17.89 7.95
C THR A 780 42.47 -17.15 7.30
N LEU A 781 41.41 -16.89 8.08
CA LEU A 781 40.22 -16.18 7.64
C LEU A 781 40.31 -14.71 8.04
N TRP A 782 40.25 -13.80 7.09
CA TRP A 782 40.28 -12.38 7.38
C TRP A 782 38.88 -11.82 7.66
N SER A 783 38.79 -10.80 8.52
CA SER A 783 37.56 -10.00 8.68
C SER A 783 37.15 -9.36 7.35
N GLY A 784 35.87 -9.01 7.21
CA GLY A 784 35.35 -8.38 5.98
C GLY A 784 36.01 -7.04 5.62
N ASP A 785 36.58 -6.32 6.60
CA ASP A 785 37.38 -5.11 6.38
C ASP A 785 38.88 -5.40 6.13
N GLY A 786 39.27 -6.67 6.18
CA GLY A 786 40.64 -7.15 5.96
C GLY A 786 41.64 -6.79 7.06
N LYS A 787 41.21 -6.27 8.22
CA LYS A 787 42.11 -5.78 9.29
C LYS A 787 42.40 -6.80 10.39
N GLN A 788 41.48 -7.72 10.64
CA GLN A 788 41.61 -8.73 11.69
C GLN A 788 41.76 -10.13 11.09
N LEU A 789 42.59 -10.95 11.72
CA LEU A 789 42.88 -12.31 11.31
C LEU A 789 42.22 -13.30 12.28
N PHE A 790 41.39 -14.17 11.77
CA PHE A 790 40.76 -15.25 12.49
C PHE A 790 41.37 -16.59 12.09
N THR A 791 41.56 -17.44 13.09
CA THR A 791 41.89 -18.86 12.95
C THR A 791 40.72 -19.66 13.51
N LYS A 792 40.66 -20.96 13.25
CA LYS A 792 39.59 -21.84 13.77
C LYS A 792 39.32 -21.68 15.28
N ASN A 793 40.36 -21.36 16.06
CA ASN A 793 40.28 -21.18 17.51
C ASN A 793 40.08 -19.72 17.97
N THR A 794 40.21 -18.73 17.07
CA THR A 794 40.06 -17.30 17.37
C THR A 794 38.84 -16.64 16.71
N LEU A 795 37.98 -17.44 16.05
CA LEU A 795 36.68 -16.98 15.55
C LEU A 795 35.84 -16.37 16.69
N PRO A 796 35.23 -15.19 16.50
CA PRO A 796 34.37 -14.58 17.51
C PRO A 796 33.23 -15.52 17.93
N GLN A 797 32.79 -15.40 19.19
CA GLN A 797 31.56 -16.05 19.60
C GLN A 797 30.36 -15.39 18.90
N ASP A 798 29.34 -16.20 18.64
CA ASP A 798 28.05 -15.73 18.16
C ASP A 798 27.50 -14.66 19.12
N SER A 799 27.22 -13.47 18.60
CA SER A 799 26.77 -12.31 19.36
C SER A 799 25.76 -11.51 18.56
N GLY A 800 24.89 -10.77 19.25
CA GLY A 800 23.81 -9.99 18.65
C GLY A 800 22.43 -10.38 19.17
N TYR A 801 21.43 -9.61 18.74
CA TYR A 801 20.06 -9.65 19.29
C TYR A 801 19.42 -11.04 19.31
N VAL A 802 19.60 -11.80 18.23
CA VAL A 802 18.99 -13.13 18.05
C VAL A 802 19.52 -14.13 19.09
N PHE A 803 20.81 -14.05 19.42
CA PHE A 803 21.43 -14.90 20.44
C PHE A 803 21.10 -14.45 21.86
N GLU A 804 21.09 -13.13 22.11
CA GLU A 804 20.71 -12.56 23.42
C GLU A 804 19.29 -12.94 23.85
N HIS A 805 18.38 -13.07 22.88
CA HIS A 805 16.96 -13.41 23.12
C HIS A 805 16.63 -14.89 22.90
N ASN A 806 17.64 -15.77 22.75
CA ASN A 806 17.45 -17.22 22.56
C ASN A 806 16.50 -17.59 21.40
N ILE A 807 16.51 -16.81 20.32
CA ILE A 807 15.77 -17.15 19.10
C ILE A 807 16.48 -18.35 18.45
N GLN A 808 15.72 -19.36 18.01
CA GLN A 808 16.28 -20.58 17.41
C GLN A 808 15.86 -20.74 15.96
N TRP A 809 16.73 -21.32 15.14
CA TRP A 809 16.47 -21.62 13.73
C TRP A 809 17.40 -22.74 13.26
N ASP A 810 16.98 -23.47 12.22
CA ASP A 810 17.68 -24.65 11.72
C ASP A 810 18.76 -24.25 10.70
N SER A 811 18.39 -23.47 9.69
CA SER A 811 19.27 -23.04 8.60
C SER A 811 18.79 -21.73 7.97
N LEU A 812 19.51 -21.20 6.97
CA LEU A 812 19.14 -19.98 6.25
C LEU A 812 18.79 -20.31 4.79
N SER A 813 17.75 -19.68 4.27
CA SER A 813 17.42 -19.74 2.84
C SER A 813 18.29 -18.78 2.03
N SER A 814 18.65 -19.16 0.80
CA SER A 814 19.31 -18.27 -0.17
C SER A 814 18.25 -17.66 -1.11
N PRO A 815 18.38 -16.40 -1.58
CA PRO A 815 19.48 -15.45 -1.38
C PRO A 815 19.25 -14.47 -0.21
N TYR A 816 18.01 -14.34 0.29
CA TYR A 816 17.64 -13.30 1.28
C TYR A 816 17.95 -13.65 2.73
N GLN A 817 18.57 -14.81 2.99
CA GLN A 817 19.00 -15.25 4.32
C GLN A 817 17.87 -15.33 5.35
N LEU A 818 16.68 -15.80 4.93
CA LEU A 818 15.57 -15.99 5.87
C LEU A 818 15.77 -17.26 6.71
N PRO A 819 15.44 -17.24 8.01
CA PRO A 819 15.62 -18.38 8.90
C PRO A 819 14.57 -19.47 8.65
N ILE A 820 15.02 -20.68 8.31
CA ILE A 820 14.19 -21.89 8.19
C ILE A 820 14.03 -22.51 9.57
N GLY A 821 12.80 -22.91 9.92
CA GLY A 821 12.52 -23.50 11.24
C GLY A 821 12.56 -22.48 12.38
N LEU A 822 12.27 -21.20 12.10
CA LEU A 822 12.35 -20.11 13.06
C LEU A 822 11.41 -20.35 14.27
N GLN A 823 11.99 -20.34 15.46
CA GLN A 823 11.31 -20.41 16.75
C GLN A 823 11.61 -19.15 17.56
N LEU A 824 10.56 -18.39 17.82
CA LEU A 824 10.59 -17.14 18.56
C LEU A 824 10.08 -17.38 19.99
N PRO A 825 10.71 -16.78 21.02
CA PRO A 825 10.11 -16.71 22.34
C PRO A 825 8.89 -15.78 22.36
N TYR A 826 8.05 -15.91 23.40
CA TYR A 826 6.75 -15.23 23.49
C TYR A 826 6.82 -13.69 23.52
N ASP A 827 7.97 -13.12 23.87
CA ASP A 827 8.24 -11.68 23.94
C ASP A 827 8.68 -11.09 22.58
N GLN A 828 9.01 -11.94 21.61
CA GLN A 828 9.39 -11.58 20.24
C GLN A 828 8.18 -11.71 19.29
N ASN A 829 7.07 -11.06 19.65
CA ASN A 829 5.76 -11.28 19.05
C ASN A 829 5.32 -10.19 18.05
N TYR A 830 6.24 -9.31 17.67
CA TYR A 830 6.02 -8.28 16.67
C TYR A 830 6.94 -8.52 15.47
N LEU A 831 6.30 -8.80 14.33
CA LEU A 831 6.97 -9.20 13.10
C LEU A 831 6.51 -8.33 11.93
N ARG A 832 7.47 -7.93 11.10
CA ARG A 832 7.22 -7.30 9.81
C ARG A 832 7.84 -8.14 8.71
N PHE A 833 7.01 -8.54 7.75
CA PHE A 833 7.45 -9.27 6.55
C PHE A 833 7.62 -8.28 5.42
N SER A 834 8.78 -8.30 4.77
CA SER A 834 9.03 -7.57 3.53
C SER A 834 8.99 -8.55 2.36
N PHE A 835 8.34 -8.16 1.27
CA PHE A 835 8.19 -8.98 0.08
C PHE A 835 8.28 -8.12 -1.19
N ALA A 836 8.81 -8.69 -2.27
CA ALA A 836 9.00 -8.00 -3.53
C ALA A 836 8.66 -8.90 -4.72
N ASN A 837 8.39 -8.27 -5.84
CA ASN A 837 8.23 -8.93 -7.14
C ASN A 837 9.47 -8.63 -8.00
N LEU A 838 9.95 -9.64 -8.73
CA LEU A 838 11.16 -9.55 -9.58
C LEU A 838 10.90 -8.98 -10.97
N CYS A 839 9.64 -8.70 -11.31
CA CYS A 839 9.29 -8.12 -12.60
C CYS A 839 9.83 -6.69 -12.71
N ALA A 840 10.76 -6.48 -13.66
CA ALA A 840 11.30 -5.16 -13.95
C ALA A 840 10.30 -4.26 -14.70
N LEU A 841 9.41 -4.84 -15.51
CA LEU A 841 8.31 -4.14 -16.19
C LEU A 841 7.07 -4.02 -15.27
N ASN A 842 6.15 -3.10 -15.50
CA ASN A 842 4.80 -3.09 -14.88
C ASN A 842 4.74 -3.10 -13.35
N ARG A 843 5.82 -2.69 -12.68
CA ARG A 843 5.98 -2.84 -11.22
C ARG A 843 4.88 -2.15 -10.42
N ASP A 844 4.41 -1.01 -10.91
CA ASP A 844 3.36 -0.17 -10.36
C ASP A 844 1.95 -0.73 -10.54
N LYS A 845 1.75 -1.72 -11.42
CA LYS A 845 0.46 -2.40 -11.62
C LYS A 845 0.40 -3.78 -10.96
N ILE A 846 1.46 -4.18 -10.25
CA ILE A 846 1.48 -5.46 -9.53
C ILE A 846 0.68 -5.34 -8.24
N SER A 847 -0.42 -6.08 -8.15
CA SER A 847 -1.20 -6.18 -6.92
C SER A 847 -0.66 -7.30 -6.03
N PHE A 848 -0.72 -7.09 -4.72
CA PHE A 848 -0.28 -8.08 -3.73
C PHE A 848 -1.46 -8.55 -2.90
N ARG A 849 -1.47 -9.84 -2.56
CA ARG A 849 -2.32 -10.37 -1.49
C ARG A 849 -1.46 -11.14 -0.50
N TYR A 850 -1.80 -11.05 0.77
CA TYR A 850 -1.09 -11.78 1.81
C TYR A 850 -2.05 -12.32 2.87
N MET A 851 -1.60 -13.34 3.60
CA MET A 851 -2.30 -13.88 4.76
C MET A 851 -1.28 -14.48 5.73
N LEU A 852 -1.52 -14.35 7.02
CA LEU A 852 -0.80 -15.09 8.06
C LEU A 852 -1.68 -16.23 8.56
N ALA A 853 -1.49 -17.43 8.01
CA ALA A 853 -2.21 -18.62 8.46
C ALA A 853 -1.94 -18.86 9.95
N GLY A 854 -3.01 -18.94 10.75
CA GLY A 854 -2.96 -19.02 12.21
C GLY A 854 -3.35 -17.71 12.92
N ALA A 855 -3.35 -16.57 12.21
CA ALA A 855 -3.86 -15.29 12.68
C ALA A 855 -5.02 -14.77 11.81
N ASP A 856 -4.91 -14.89 10.49
CA ASP A 856 -5.92 -14.44 9.52
C ASP A 856 -6.74 -15.63 8.97
N ASP A 857 -8.06 -15.43 8.82
CA ASP A 857 -8.99 -16.40 8.23
C ASP A 857 -9.17 -16.25 6.70
N ARG A 858 -8.82 -15.08 6.15
CA ARG A 858 -8.97 -14.73 4.71
C ARG A 858 -7.76 -13.99 4.17
N TRP A 859 -7.59 -14.00 2.85
CA TRP A 859 -6.58 -13.17 2.17
C TRP A 859 -6.88 -11.69 2.37
N ILE A 860 -5.84 -10.92 2.68
CA ILE A 860 -5.88 -9.46 2.75
C ILE A 860 -5.25 -8.93 1.47
N TYR A 861 -5.99 -8.09 0.74
CA TYR A 861 -5.49 -7.44 -0.45
C TYR A 861 -4.76 -6.16 -0.07
N ALA A 862 -3.52 -6.05 -0.54
CA ALA A 862 -2.80 -4.80 -0.52
C ALA A 862 -3.08 -4.07 -1.84
N GLY A 863 -3.21 -2.74 -1.78
CA GLY A 863 -3.11 -1.90 -2.96
C GLY A 863 -1.73 -2.02 -3.63
N LEU A 864 -1.42 -1.11 -4.54
CA LEU A 864 -0.19 -1.17 -5.35
C LEU A 864 1.10 -0.94 -4.54
N GLU A 865 1.01 -0.49 -3.28
CA GLU A 865 2.15 0.02 -2.51
C GLU A 865 2.68 -0.84 -1.33
N PRO A 866 1.91 -1.64 -0.56
CA PRO A 866 2.47 -2.30 0.60
C PRO A 866 3.33 -3.52 0.22
N GLN A 867 4.63 -3.29 0.05
CA GLN A 867 5.67 -4.33 -0.07
C GLN A 867 6.13 -4.87 1.30
N SER A 868 5.41 -4.52 2.37
CA SER A 868 5.63 -5.09 3.69
C SER A 868 4.35 -5.12 4.50
N LYS A 869 4.22 -6.12 5.38
CA LYS A 869 3.09 -6.23 6.31
C LYS A 869 3.57 -6.44 7.74
N ASN A 870 2.99 -5.66 8.65
CA ASN A 870 3.24 -5.71 10.08
C ASN A 870 2.16 -6.55 10.77
N TYR A 871 2.58 -7.44 11.67
CA TYR A 871 1.72 -8.20 12.57
C TYR A 871 2.15 -7.96 14.02
N PHE A 872 1.24 -7.40 14.81
CA PHE A 872 1.48 -6.99 16.18
C PHE A 872 0.92 -8.01 17.17
N ASN A 873 1.61 -8.20 18.29
CA ASN A 873 1.15 -8.95 19.46
C ASN A 873 0.66 -10.38 19.14
N LEU A 874 1.42 -11.12 18.33
CA LEU A 874 1.07 -12.48 17.93
C LEU A 874 1.03 -13.44 19.15
N THR A 875 0.00 -14.27 19.23
CA THR A 875 -0.13 -15.24 20.32
C THR A 875 0.81 -16.43 20.14
N PRO A 876 1.17 -17.19 21.20
CA PRO A 876 1.97 -18.40 21.04
C PRO A 876 1.27 -19.45 20.15
N GLY A 877 1.93 -19.87 19.06
CA GLY A 877 1.33 -20.71 18.04
C GLY A 877 2.28 -20.98 16.87
N ALA A 878 1.85 -21.79 15.91
CA ALA A 878 2.54 -22.00 14.65
C ALA A 878 1.86 -21.15 13.58
N TYR A 879 2.66 -20.45 12.77
CA TYR A 879 2.18 -19.51 11.76
C TYR A 879 2.87 -19.74 10.42
N THR A 880 2.13 -19.50 9.34
CA THR A 880 2.69 -19.51 7.98
C THR A 880 2.25 -18.24 7.26
N PHE A 881 3.19 -17.33 7.00
CA PHE A 881 2.95 -16.16 6.18
C PHE A 881 2.94 -16.57 4.71
N ARG A 882 1.90 -16.18 3.97
CA ARG A 882 1.76 -16.39 2.54
C ARG A 882 1.59 -15.06 1.84
N VAL A 883 2.25 -14.90 0.69
CA VAL A 883 2.07 -13.74 -0.18
C VAL A 883 2.00 -14.20 -1.63
N ALA A 884 1.12 -13.60 -2.42
CA ALA A 884 1.01 -13.83 -3.86
C ALA A 884 0.89 -12.50 -4.60
N THR A 885 1.30 -12.48 -5.86
CA THR A 885 1.20 -11.30 -6.74
C THR A 885 0.31 -11.55 -7.93
N ARG A 886 -0.26 -10.47 -8.47
CA ARG A 886 -1.03 -10.46 -9.70
C ARG A 886 -0.50 -9.37 -10.60
N GLY A 887 -0.14 -9.73 -11.84
CA GLY A 887 0.31 -8.78 -12.85
C GLY A 887 -0.84 -8.20 -13.67
N ILE A 888 -0.49 -7.54 -14.77
CA ILE A 888 -1.43 -6.99 -15.78
C ILE A 888 -2.36 -8.06 -16.38
N ASN A 889 -1.97 -9.32 -16.29
CA ASN A 889 -2.70 -10.46 -16.84
C ASN A 889 -3.93 -10.88 -16.00
N GLY A 890 -4.13 -10.27 -14.84
CA GLY A 890 -5.23 -10.59 -13.93
C GLY A 890 -5.12 -11.94 -13.22
N GLN A 891 -4.04 -12.72 -13.42
CA GLN A 891 -3.85 -14.04 -12.80
C GLN A 891 -2.95 -13.99 -11.58
N TRP A 892 -3.40 -14.59 -10.47
CA TRP A 892 -2.60 -14.71 -9.26
C TRP A 892 -1.52 -15.78 -9.43
N GLY A 893 -0.27 -15.41 -9.13
CA GLY A 893 0.85 -16.33 -9.10
C GLY A 893 0.83 -17.30 -7.92
N THR A 894 1.77 -18.24 -7.94
CA THR A 894 2.00 -19.17 -6.83
C THR A 894 2.45 -18.41 -5.58
N PRO A 895 1.85 -18.68 -4.41
CA PRO A 895 2.19 -17.94 -3.20
C PRO A 895 3.58 -18.34 -2.66
N ALA A 896 4.37 -17.34 -2.26
CA ALA A 896 5.56 -17.57 -1.43
C ALA A 896 5.14 -17.78 0.02
N GLU A 897 5.75 -18.76 0.69
CA GLU A 897 5.42 -19.16 2.05
C GLU A 897 6.62 -19.04 2.99
N PHE A 898 6.39 -18.57 4.22
CA PHE A 898 7.38 -18.55 5.29
C PHE A 898 6.74 -19.02 6.61
N SER A 899 7.28 -20.08 7.20
CA SER A 899 6.73 -20.70 8.42
C SER A 899 7.60 -20.46 9.64
N PHE A 900 6.98 -20.13 10.77
CA PHE A 900 7.64 -19.91 12.06
C PHE A 900 6.73 -20.30 13.23
N ARG A 901 7.32 -20.40 14.43
CA ARG A 901 6.58 -20.74 15.66
C ARG A 901 6.93 -19.79 16.80
N ILE A 902 5.91 -19.34 17.53
CA ILE A 902 6.08 -18.58 18.78
C ILE A 902 5.85 -19.52 19.95
N SER A 903 6.87 -19.69 20.79
CA SER A 903 6.83 -20.55 21.97
C SER A 903 6.04 -19.91 23.11
N PRO A 904 5.26 -20.67 23.89
CA PRO A 904 4.56 -20.14 25.05
C PRO A 904 5.54 -19.77 26.17
N PRO A 905 5.22 -18.77 27.01
CA PRO A 905 6.05 -18.45 28.17
C PRO A 905 6.07 -19.64 29.14
N TRP A 906 7.16 -19.77 29.91
CA TRP A 906 7.38 -20.93 30.77
C TRP A 906 6.25 -21.17 31.79
N TRP A 907 5.60 -20.11 32.28
CA TRP A 907 4.46 -20.20 33.21
C TRP A 907 3.16 -20.70 32.57
N ARG A 908 3.08 -20.82 31.24
CA ARG A 908 1.95 -21.41 30.51
C ARG A 908 2.25 -22.81 29.96
N THR A 909 3.34 -23.44 30.39
CA THR A 909 3.70 -24.79 29.98
C THR A 909 3.02 -25.87 30.83
N TRP A 910 2.89 -27.09 30.31
CA TRP A 910 2.24 -28.20 31.01
C TRP A 910 2.93 -28.57 32.33
N TRP A 911 4.26 -28.46 32.39
CA TRP A 911 5.03 -28.75 33.60
C TRP A 911 4.93 -27.61 34.62
N ALA A 912 4.73 -26.36 34.20
CA ALA A 912 4.41 -25.26 35.12
C ALA A 912 3.02 -25.45 35.72
N TYR A 913 2.02 -25.86 34.93
CA TYR A 913 0.71 -26.26 35.48
C TYR A 913 0.82 -27.44 36.44
N LEU A 914 1.69 -28.41 36.15
CA LEU A 914 1.97 -29.51 37.07
C LEU A 914 2.64 -29.00 38.36
N ALA A 915 3.58 -28.06 38.28
CA ALA A 915 4.21 -27.42 39.44
C ALA A 915 3.20 -26.62 40.28
N TYR A 916 2.29 -25.86 39.64
CA TYR A 916 1.20 -25.17 40.31
C TYR A 916 0.26 -26.15 41.00
N ALA A 917 -0.11 -27.24 40.32
CA ALA A 917 -0.91 -28.30 40.93
C ALA A 917 -0.20 -28.93 42.12
N THR A 918 1.13 -29.14 42.04
CA THR A 918 1.93 -29.76 43.09
C THR A 918 2.12 -28.82 44.29
N LEU A 919 2.33 -27.53 44.04
CA LEU A 919 2.38 -26.49 45.08
C LEU A 919 1.02 -26.30 45.75
N ALA A 920 -0.07 -26.33 44.98
CA ALA A 920 -1.42 -26.29 45.53
C ALA A 920 -1.69 -27.53 46.37
N PHE A 921 -1.33 -28.73 45.90
CA PHE A 921 -1.51 -29.97 46.63
C PHE A 921 -0.60 -30.05 47.87
N GLY A 922 0.64 -29.58 47.77
CA GLY A 922 1.58 -29.45 48.87
C GLY A 922 1.14 -28.42 49.91
N GLY A 923 0.56 -27.31 49.48
CA GLY A 923 -0.08 -26.32 50.33
C GLY A 923 -1.31 -26.87 51.03
N ILE A 924 -2.20 -27.55 50.33
CA ILE A 924 -3.35 -28.27 50.90
C ILE A 924 -2.86 -29.34 51.88
N TRP A 925 -1.86 -30.14 51.51
CA TRP A 925 -1.27 -31.17 52.36
C TRP A 925 -0.61 -30.58 53.60
N LEU A 926 0.09 -29.45 53.50
CA LEU A 926 0.65 -28.71 54.63
C LEU A 926 -0.44 -28.15 55.52
N ILE A 927 -1.52 -27.60 54.96
CA ILE A 927 -2.69 -27.12 55.71
C ILE A 927 -3.37 -28.29 56.43
N VAL A 928 -3.50 -29.44 55.78
CA VAL A 928 -4.08 -30.67 56.36
C VAL A 928 -3.16 -31.26 57.43
N GLN A 929 -1.85 -31.31 57.21
CA GLN A 929 -0.86 -31.76 58.21
C GLN A 929 -0.77 -30.79 59.39
N TYR A 930 -0.81 -29.49 59.13
CA TYR A 930 -0.87 -28.46 60.17
C TYR A 930 -2.16 -28.58 60.98
N ARG A 931 -3.32 -28.75 60.32
CA ARG A 931 -4.59 -29.05 60.98
C ARG A 931 -4.54 -30.34 61.77
N SER A 932 -3.97 -31.42 61.22
CA SER A 932 -3.90 -32.73 61.87
C SER A 932 -2.96 -32.73 63.07
N ARG A 933 -1.82 -32.03 62.98
CA ARG A 933 -0.91 -31.81 64.12
C ARG A 933 -1.53 -30.89 65.17
N ARG A 934 -2.30 -29.87 64.75
CA ARG A 934 -3.08 -29.01 65.65
C ARG A 934 -4.18 -29.81 66.35
N LEU A 935 -4.93 -30.65 65.64
CA LEU A 935 -5.97 -31.53 66.20
C LEU A 935 -5.39 -32.58 67.16
N LYS A 936 -4.23 -33.18 66.86
CA LYS A 936 -3.59 -34.14 67.76
C LYS A 936 -3.02 -33.49 69.01
N LYS A 937 -2.51 -32.24 68.92
CA LYS A 937 -2.17 -31.44 70.10
C LYS A 937 -3.41 -31.06 70.90
N GLU A 938 -4.50 -30.66 70.23
CA GLU A 938 -5.78 -30.32 70.86
C GLU A 938 -6.43 -31.53 71.54
N ASN A 939 -6.43 -32.74 70.94
CA ASN A 939 -6.99 -33.95 71.55
C ASN A 939 -6.21 -34.42 72.78
N ARG A 940 -4.87 -34.37 72.74
CA ARG A 940 -4.02 -34.75 73.90
C ARG A 940 -4.14 -33.74 75.04
N LEU A 941 -4.30 -32.46 74.71
CA LEU A 941 -4.66 -31.39 75.65
C LEU A 941 -6.12 -31.45 76.11
N LEU A 942 -7.04 -32.06 75.34
CA LEU A 942 -8.45 -32.24 75.70
C LEU A 942 -8.61 -33.38 76.71
N GLU A 943 -7.88 -34.49 76.56
CA GLU A 943 -7.91 -35.61 77.52
C GLU A 943 -7.33 -35.20 78.89
N GLU A 944 -6.28 -34.36 78.92
CA GLU A 944 -5.77 -33.75 80.15
C GLU A 944 -6.68 -32.64 80.69
N LYS A 945 -7.43 -31.94 79.83
CA LYS A 945 -8.39 -30.89 80.24
C LYS A 945 -9.75 -31.41 80.64
N VAL A 946 -10.24 -32.56 80.19
CA VAL A 946 -11.59 -33.08 80.55
C VAL A 946 -11.65 -33.53 82.01
N THR A 947 -10.54 -34.02 82.56
CA THR A 947 -10.38 -34.36 83.99
C THR A 947 -10.09 -33.14 84.88
N GLN A 948 -9.62 -32.02 84.31
CA GLN A 948 -9.39 -30.76 85.03
C GLN A 948 -10.57 -29.76 84.89
N ARG A 949 -11.36 -29.86 83.80
CA ARG A 949 -12.56 -29.06 83.46
C ARG A 949 -13.86 -29.59 84.05
N THR A 950 -13.87 -30.62 84.90
CA THR A 950 -15.07 -30.94 85.70
C THR A 950 -15.15 -30.08 86.96
N ASP A 951 -14.01 -29.57 87.45
CA ASP A 951 -13.92 -28.78 88.69
C ASP A 951 -13.57 -27.30 88.46
N GLU A 952 -12.89 -26.92 87.36
CA GLU A 952 -12.65 -25.50 87.03
C GLU A 952 -13.86 -24.82 86.32
N LEU A 953 -14.84 -25.58 85.82
CA LEU A 953 -15.95 -25.11 84.96
C LEU A 953 -17.01 -24.22 85.65
N ARG A 954 -17.11 -24.23 86.99
CA ARG A 954 -18.07 -23.38 87.70
C ARG A 954 -17.56 -21.95 87.92
N GLU A 955 -16.25 -21.76 87.93
CA GLU A 955 -15.62 -20.48 88.28
C GLU A 955 -15.15 -19.72 87.02
N THR A 956 -14.84 -20.43 85.92
CA THR A 956 -14.44 -19.77 84.66
C THR A 956 -15.62 -19.28 83.79
N ILE A 957 -16.86 -19.73 84.03
CA ILE A 957 -18.06 -19.27 83.29
C ILE A 957 -18.38 -17.79 83.56
N SER A 958 -17.99 -17.25 84.73
CA SER A 958 -18.28 -15.87 85.10
C SER A 958 -17.25 -14.87 84.53
N ASN A 959 -15.99 -15.26 84.37
CA ASN A 959 -14.91 -14.36 83.93
C ASN A 959 -14.64 -14.42 82.41
N LEU A 960 -14.96 -15.53 81.71
CA LEU A 960 -14.74 -15.65 80.24
C LEU A 960 -15.72 -14.84 79.38
N LYS A 961 -16.91 -14.52 79.89
CA LYS A 961 -17.94 -13.79 79.14
C LYS A 961 -17.60 -12.30 78.94
N SER A 962 -16.78 -11.74 79.84
CA SER A 962 -16.34 -10.35 79.85
C SER A 962 -15.17 -10.09 78.87
N THR A 963 -14.16 -10.96 78.85
CA THR A 963 -12.97 -10.80 77.99
C THR A 963 -13.23 -11.15 76.51
N GLN A 964 -14.18 -12.04 76.23
CA GLN A 964 -14.54 -12.42 74.86
C GLN A 964 -15.25 -11.30 74.09
N SER A 965 -16.05 -10.46 74.76
CA SER A 965 -16.69 -9.30 74.12
C SER A 965 -15.72 -8.16 73.80
N GLN A 966 -14.67 -7.95 74.61
CA GLN A 966 -13.67 -6.90 74.35
C GLN A 966 -12.73 -7.24 73.17
N LEU A 967 -12.34 -8.51 73.00
CA LEU A 967 -11.44 -8.92 71.90
C LEU A 967 -12.15 -8.98 70.52
N VAL A 968 -13.42 -9.38 70.48
CA VAL A 968 -14.21 -9.41 69.22
C VAL A 968 -14.48 -7.99 68.68
N GLN A 969 -14.51 -6.99 69.55
CA GLN A 969 -14.76 -5.59 69.16
C GLN A 969 -13.46 -4.89 68.69
N SER A 970 -12.30 -5.19 69.30
CA SER A 970 -11.00 -4.62 68.86
C SER A 970 -10.50 -5.21 67.53
N GLU A 971 -10.79 -6.50 67.26
CA GLU A 971 -10.39 -7.16 66.00
C GLU A 971 -11.24 -6.68 64.80
N LYS A 972 -12.54 -6.42 65.01
CA LYS A 972 -13.42 -5.81 63.99
C LYS A 972 -13.07 -4.36 63.69
N MET A 973 -12.69 -3.56 64.70
CA MET A 973 -12.31 -2.16 64.48
C MET A 973 -10.93 -1.99 63.84
N ALA A 974 -9.95 -2.83 64.19
CA ALA A 974 -8.62 -2.79 63.56
C ALA A 974 -8.68 -3.25 62.08
N SER A 975 -9.44 -4.30 61.77
CA SER A 975 -9.62 -4.80 60.40
C SER A 975 -10.42 -3.84 59.52
N LEU A 976 -11.47 -3.19 60.04
CA LEU A 976 -12.27 -2.26 59.24
C LEU A 976 -11.51 -0.96 58.95
N GLY A 977 -10.71 -0.45 59.89
CA GLY A 977 -10.02 0.83 59.72
C GLY A 977 -8.90 0.85 58.67
N GLU A 978 -8.07 -0.20 58.62
CA GLU A 978 -6.94 -0.30 57.68
C GLU A 978 -7.42 -0.54 56.23
N LEU A 979 -8.42 -1.42 56.06
CA LEU A 979 -9.05 -1.71 54.77
C LEU A 979 -9.88 -0.53 54.25
N THR A 980 -10.61 0.16 55.13
CA THR A 980 -11.41 1.33 54.75
C THR A 980 -10.52 2.49 54.31
N ALA A 981 -9.39 2.73 54.98
CA ALA A 981 -8.48 3.80 54.60
C ALA A 981 -7.79 3.55 53.25
N GLY A 982 -7.36 2.30 52.99
CA GLY A 982 -6.76 1.91 51.70
C GLY A 982 -7.76 1.97 50.54
N ILE A 983 -8.94 1.35 50.70
CA ILE A 983 -9.99 1.36 49.67
C ILE A 983 -10.50 2.78 49.42
N ALA A 984 -10.65 3.59 50.45
CA ALA A 984 -11.08 4.99 50.29
C ALA A 984 -10.10 5.79 49.43
N HIS A 985 -8.80 5.64 49.69
CA HIS A 985 -7.77 6.36 48.94
C HIS A 985 -7.66 5.87 47.49
N GLU A 986 -7.86 4.57 47.24
CA GLU A 986 -7.89 3.98 45.90
C GLU A 986 -9.15 4.32 45.11
N ILE A 987 -10.29 4.57 45.77
CA ILE A 987 -11.54 5.00 45.11
C ILE A 987 -11.53 6.52 44.84
N GLN A 988 -10.91 7.34 45.71
CA GLN A 988 -10.84 8.79 45.51
C GLN A 988 -10.04 9.19 44.26
N ASN A 989 -8.94 8.49 43.97
CA ASN A 989 -8.11 8.78 42.81
C ASN A 989 -8.88 8.72 41.48
N PRO A 990 -9.54 7.60 41.10
CA PRO A 990 -10.32 7.52 39.87
C PRO A 990 -11.54 8.44 39.88
N LEU A 991 -12.19 8.67 41.04
CA LEU A 991 -13.31 9.63 41.13
C LEU A 991 -12.88 11.07 40.83
N ASN A 992 -11.70 11.48 41.29
CA ASN A 992 -11.15 12.80 40.97
C ASN A 992 -10.87 12.93 39.47
N PHE A 993 -10.32 11.89 38.83
CA PHE A 993 -10.15 11.89 37.38
C PHE A 993 -11.48 11.99 36.64
N VAL A 994 -12.48 11.17 37.00
CA VAL A 994 -13.80 11.20 36.36
C VAL A 994 -14.46 12.58 36.50
N ASN A 995 -14.39 13.19 37.68
CA ASN A 995 -14.94 14.54 37.89
C ASN A 995 -14.17 15.60 37.08
N ASN A 996 -12.84 15.59 37.11
CA ASN A 996 -12.02 16.58 36.41
C ASN A 996 -12.18 16.47 34.89
N PHE A 997 -12.19 15.26 34.32
CA PHE A 997 -12.42 15.08 32.90
C PHE A 997 -13.83 15.49 32.49
N SER A 998 -14.84 15.20 33.32
CA SER A 998 -16.22 15.65 33.03
C SER A 998 -16.34 17.18 33.05
N GLU A 999 -15.62 17.86 33.95
CA GLU A 999 -15.61 19.31 34.07
C GLU A 999 -14.89 19.97 32.88
N VAL A 1000 -13.70 19.46 32.48
CA VAL A 1000 -12.98 19.92 31.28
C VAL A 1000 -13.77 19.66 30.00
N SER A 1001 -14.42 18.51 29.88
CA SER A 1001 -15.28 18.22 28.73
C SER A 1001 -16.48 19.16 28.66
N ASN A 1002 -17.03 19.59 29.80
CA ASN A 1002 -18.07 20.62 29.81
C ASN A 1002 -17.56 21.98 29.33
N GLU A 1003 -16.34 22.39 29.72
CA GLU A 1003 -15.72 23.63 29.23
C GLU A 1003 -15.52 23.61 27.71
N LEU A 1004 -15.03 22.50 27.14
CA LEU A 1004 -14.86 22.34 25.70
C LEU A 1004 -16.19 22.36 24.93
N ILE A 1005 -17.26 21.80 25.51
CA ILE A 1005 -18.60 21.87 24.92
C ILE A 1005 -19.14 23.30 24.94
N ASP A 1006 -18.84 24.08 25.98
CA ASP A 1006 -19.20 25.50 26.05
C ASP A 1006 -18.45 26.32 25.00
N GLU A 1007 -17.15 26.09 24.79
CA GLU A 1007 -16.39 26.71 23.70
C GLU A 1007 -16.96 26.36 22.31
N MET A 1008 -17.33 25.10 22.11
CA MET A 1008 -17.90 24.66 20.83
C MET A 1008 -19.30 25.25 20.59
N ALA A 1009 -20.12 25.40 21.64
CA ALA A 1009 -21.41 26.07 21.56
C ALA A 1009 -21.26 27.56 21.22
N GLU A 1010 -20.25 28.24 21.77
CA GLU A 1010 -19.95 29.64 21.43
C GLU A 1010 -19.53 29.82 19.96
N GLU A 1011 -18.71 28.92 19.40
CA GLU A 1011 -18.35 28.96 17.98
C GLU A 1011 -19.55 28.66 17.06
N VAL A 1012 -20.42 27.72 17.43
CA VAL A 1012 -21.66 27.45 16.67
C VAL A 1012 -22.57 28.69 16.66
N GLU A 1013 -22.70 29.42 17.77
CA GLU A 1013 -23.43 30.69 17.82
C GLU A 1013 -22.73 31.79 17.00
N ALA A 1014 -21.40 31.85 16.99
CA ALA A 1014 -20.66 32.77 16.14
C ALA A 1014 -20.90 32.49 14.65
N VAL A 1015 -20.98 31.22 14.24
CA VAL A 1015 -21.33 30.81 12.87
C VAL A 1015 -22.76 31.19 12.52
N LYS A 1016 -23.74 30.94 13.41
CA LYS A 1016 -25.13 31.40 13.23
C LYS A 1016 -25.21 32.92 13.04
N THR A 1017 -24.42 33.67 13.81
CA THR A 1017 -24.39 35.14 13.74
C THR A 1017 -23.76 35.65 12.45
N ARG A 1018 -22.68 35.01 11.96
CA ARG A 1018 -22.06 35.33 10.65
C ARG A 1018 -23.00 35.01 9.48
N HIS A 1019 -23.70 33.88 9.53
CA HIS A 1019 -24.70 33.51 8.52
C HIS A 1019 -25.92 34.46 8.50
N ALA A 1020 -26.30 35.04 9.64
CA ALA A 1020 -27.40 36.00 9.71
C ALA A 1020 -27.08 37.37 9.07
N LEU A 1021 -25.79 37.70 8.88
CA LEU A 1021 -25.34 38.99 8.33
C LEU A 1021 -25.10 38.97 6.82
N SER A 1022 -24.99 37.79 6.19
CA SER A 1022 -24.98 37.65 4.73
C SER A 1022 -26.40 37.65 4.19
N GLN A 1023 -26.87 38.78 3.65
CA GLN A 1023 -28.15 38.89 2.94
C GLN A 1023 -28.14 38.19 1.57
N GLN A 1024 -27.83 36.90 1.54
CA GLN A 1024 -28.01 36.07 0.35
C GLN A 1024 -28.83 34.83 0.70
N GLN A 1025 -29.82 34.62 -0.15
CA GLN A 1025 -30.79 33.54 -0.15
C GLN A 1025 -30.04 32.21 -0.14
N ASP A 1026 -30.09 31.45 0.96
CA ASP A 1026 -29.88 30.01 0.86
C ASP A 1026 -30.48 29.19 2.01
N SER A 1027 -30.91 28.00 1.56
CA SER A 1027 -31.46 26.79 2.17
C SER A 1027 -32.03 26.81 3.62
N SER A 1028 -33.25 26.28 3.78
CA SER A 1028 -33.83 25.91 5.07
C SER A 1028 -33.07 24.77 5.78
N GLN A 1029 -32.19 24.08 5.06
CA GLN A 1029 -31.54 22.84 5.48
C GLN A 1029 -30.30 23.08 6.36
N ASP A 1030 -29.59 24.19 6.13
CA ASP A 1030 -28.43 24.57 6.94
C ASP A 1030 -28.84 25.06 8.35
N LYS A 1031 -30.01 25.70 8.47
CA LYS A 1031 -30.56 26.10 9.78
C LYS A 1031 -31.01 24.91 10.62
N GLU A 1032 -31.59 23.89 10.01
CA GLU A 1032 -32.05 22.68 10.70
C GLU A 1032 -30.85 21.90 11.22
N SER A 1033 -29.82 21.73 10.39
CA SER A 1033 -28.56 21.05 10.76
C SER A 1033 -27.84 21.75 11.92
N LEU A 1034 -27.73 23.09 11.90
CA LEU A 1034 -27.12 23.85 13.01
C LEU A 1034 -27.94 23.78 14.31
N THR A 1035 -29.26 23.59 14.20
CA THR A 1035 -30.14 23.42 15.37
C THR A 1035 -29.98 22.03 15.97
N GLU A 1036 -29.93 20.98 15.16
CA GLU A 1036 -29.65 19.60 15.62
C GLU A 1036 -28.29 19.48 16.30
N ILE A 1037 -27.25 20.12 15.75
CA ILE A 1037 -25.93 20.16 16.39
C ILE A 1037 -26.01 20.83 17.77
N THR A 1038 -26.78 21.91 17.90
CA THR A 1038 -26.95 22.60 19.20
C THR A 1038 -27.67 21.71 20.23
N ASP A 1039 -28.69 20.97 19.80
CA ASP A 1039 -29.45 20.05 20.66
C ASP A 1039 -28.59 18.86 21.13
N LEU A 1040 -27.79 18.26 20.24
CA LEU A 1040 -26.86 17.19 20.60
C LEU A 1040 -25.80 17.65 21.62
N LEU A 1041 -25.30 18.88 21.49
CA LEU A 1041 -24.35 19.45 22.45
C LEU A 1041 -24.95 19.65 23.83
N SER A 1042 -26.21 20.10 23.89
CA SER A 1042 -26.97 20.22 25.13
C SER A 1042 -27.14 18.86 25.83
N ASP A 1043 -27.46 17.81 25.07
CA ASP A 1043 -27.63 16.46 25.61
C ASP A 1043 -26.33 15.87 26.17
N VAL A 1044 -25.20 16.08 25.48
CA VAL A 1044 -23.88 15.66 25.96
C VAL A 1044 -23.51 16.40 27.25
N LYS A 1045 -23.74 17.72 27.31
CA LYS A 1045 -23.51 18.53 28.51
C LYS A 1045 -24.32 18.04 29.71
N SER A 1046 -25.61 17.77 29.52
CA SER A 1046 -26.51 17.23 30.55
C SER A 1046 -26.02 15.89 31.13
N ASN A 1047 -25.44 15.03 30.30
CA ASN A 1047 -24.88 13.76 30.75
C ASN A 1047 -23.60 13.95 31.57
N LEU A 1048 -22.71 14.85 31.15
CA LEU A 1048 -21.47 15.18 31.87
C LEU A 1048 -21.75 15.81 33.25
N GLU A 1049 -22.78 16.66 33.35
CA GLU A 1049 -23.23 17.22 34.64
C GLU A 1049 -23.74 16.13 35.60
N LYS A 1050 -24.50 15.15 35.10
CA LYS A 1050 -24.97 14.01 35.91
C LYS A 1050 -23.82 13.13 36.39
N ILE A 1051 -22.83 12.88 35.53
CA ILE A 1051 -21.62 12.12 35.89
C ILE A 1051 -20.87 12.85 37.02
N THR A 1052 -20.70 14.16 36.89
CA THR A 1052 -20.05 15.01 37.91
C THR A 1052 -20.83 15.00 39.24
N HIS A 1053 -22.16 15.09 39.19
CA HIS A 1053 -23.01 15.04 40.40
C HIS A 1053 -22.87 13.70 41.14
N HIS A 1054 -22.92 12.58 40.42
CA HIS A 1054 -22.78 11.25 41.02
C HIS A 1054 -21.36 10.97 41.50
N GLY A 1055 -20.34 11.47 40.81
CA GLY A 1055 -18.94 11.40 41.23
C GLY A 1055 -18.67 12.16 42.54
N LYS A 1056 -19.16 13.41 42.67
CA LYS A 1056 -19.07 14.19 43.92
C LYS A 1056 -19.81 13.51 45.09
N ARG A 1057 -20.92 12.81 44.81
CA ARG A 1057 -21.67 12.07 45.83
C ARG A 1057 -20.90 10.86 46.35
N ALA A 1058 -20.25 10.11 45.46
CA ALA A 1058 -19.40 8.99 45.84
C ALA A 1058 -18.21 9.45 46.72
N ASP A 1059 -17.59 10.59 46.39
CA ASP A 1059 -16.51 11.17 47.22
C ASP A 1059 -16.97 11.53 48.64
N ALA A 1060 -18.18 12.10 48.80
CA ALA A 1060 -18.73 12.43 50.13
C ALA A 1060 -18.98 11.18 50.99
N ILE A 1061 -19.44 10.07 50.39
CA ILE A 1061 -19.65 8.80 51.09
C ILE A 1061 -18.32 8.23 51.57
N VAL A 1062 -17.30 8.24 50.71
CA VAL A 1062 -15.95 7.74 51.03
C VAL A 1062 -15.32 8.55 52.16
N LYS A 1063 -15.45 9.89 52.14
CA LYS A 1063 -15.01 10.77 53.25
C LYS A 1063 -15.75 10.47 54.56
N GLY A 1064 -17.05 10.18 54.51
CA GLY A 1064 -17.84 9.77 55.68
C GLY A 1064 -17.37 8.44 56.29
N MET A 1065 -16.96 7.49 55.44
CA MET A 1065 -16.42 6.20 55.87
C MET A 1065 -15.05 6.35 56.56
N LEU A 1066 -14.17 7.22 56.04
CA LEU A 1066 -12.87 7.57 56.64
C LEU A 1066 -13.01 8.20 58.03
N ALA A 1067 -14.03 9.04 58.25
CA ALA A 1067 -14.27 9.67 59.55
C ALA A 1067 -14.68 8.68 60.65
N HIS A 1068 -15.27 7.53 60.28
CA HIS A 1068 -15.64 6.46 61.21
C HIS A 1068 -14.43 5.57 61.61
N SER A 1069 -13.41 5.50 60.75
CA SER A 1069 -12.19 4.72 61.00
C SER A 1069 -11.19 5.41 61.94
N ARG A 1070 -11.26 6.74 62.11
CA ARG A 1070 -10.29 7.48 62.94
C ARG A 1070 -10.78 7.56 64.39
N SER A 1071 -10.29 6.67 65.24
CA SER A 1071 -10.39 6.84 66.70
C SER A 1071 -9.51 8.03 67.10
N GLY A 1072 -10.10 9.11 67.61
CA GLY A 1072 -9.37 10.32 67.99
C GLY A 1072 -8.35 10.05 69.09
N LYS A 1073 -7.07 10.43 68.88
CA LYS A 1073 -6.04 10.51 69.94
C LYS A 1073 -6.27 11.75 70.84
N GLY A 1074 -7.49 11.93 71.32
CA GLY A 1074 -7.80 13.04 72.24
C GLY A 1074 -7.37 12.69 73.66
N GLU A 1075 -6.59 13.55 74.31
CA GLU A 1075 -6.32 13.41 75.74
C GLU A 1075 -7.55 13.84 76.55
N LYS A 1076 -7.93 13.02 77.54
CA LYS A 1076 -9.01 13.37 78.47
C LYS A 1076 -8.54 14.54 79.33
N SER A 1077 -9.35 15.60 79.39
CA SER A 1077 -9.07 16.78 80.21
C SER A 1077 -10.29 17.14 81.06
N SER A 1078 -10.03 17.73 82.24
CA SER A 1078 -11.06 18.11 83.19
C SER A 1078 -11.92 19.25 82.62
N THR A 1079 -13.13 18.92 82.17
CA THR A 1079 -13.97 19.78 81.34
C THR A 1079 -15.29 20.12 82.02
N ASN A 1080 -15.75 21.36 81.88
CA ASN A 1080 -17.07 21.79 82.33
C ASN A 1080 -18.12 21.43 81.26
N LEU A 1081 -18.95 20.42 81.55
CA LEU A 1081 -19.94 19.91 80.60
C LEU A 1081 -21.13 20.86 80.39
N ASN A 1082 -21.49 21.70 81.36
CA ASN A 1082 -22.55 22.70 81.19
C ASN A 1082 -22.16 23.74 80.14
N ALA A 1083 -20.93 24.27 80.25
CA ALA A 1083 -20.39 25.22 79.29
C ALA A 1083 -20.28 24.62 77.89
N LEU A 1084 -19.82 23.37 77.79
CA LEU A 1084 -19.70 22.64 76.53
C LEU A 1084 -21.07 22.40 75.87
N ALA A 1085 -22.06 21.93 76.64
CA ALA A 1085 -23.40 21.69 76.14
C ALA A 1085 -24.09 22.98 75.67
N GLU A 1086 -23.89 24.10 76.38
CA GLU A 1086 -24.40 25.40 75.98
C GLU A 1086 -23.77 25.91 74.68
N GLU A 1087 -22.44 25.79 74.55
CA GLU A 1087 -21.69 26.21 73.36
C GLU A 1087 -22.18 25.46 72.11
N TYR A 1088 -22.25 24.13 72.17
CA TYR A 1088 -22.68 23.32 71.04
C TYR A 1088 -24.17 23.45 70.72
N LEU A 1089 -25.02 23.75 71.71
CA LEU A 1089 -26.43 24.08 71.48
C LEU A 1089 -26.58 25.37 70.66
N LYS A 1090 -25.86 26.43 71.05
CA LYS A 1090 -25.87 27.72 70.33
C LYS A 1090 -25.28 27.56 68.93
N LEU A 1091 -24.18 26.84 68.79
CA LEU A 1091 -23.51 26.61 67.52
C LEU A 1091 -24.40 25.84 66.53
N SER A 1092 -25.09 24.81 67.01
CA SER A 1092 -26.06 24.04 66.22
C SER A 1092 -27.23 24.92 65.75
N TYR A 1093 -27.80 25.72 66.66
CA TYR A 1093 -28.91 26.63 66.35
C TYR A 1093 -28.54 27.68 65.28
N HIS A 1094 -27.40 28.36 65.45
CA HIS A 1094 -26.93 29.34 64.47
C HIS A 1094 -26.52 28.70 63.14
N GLY A 1095 -25.95 27.49 63.18
CA GLY A 1095 -25.56 26.74 61.98
C GLY A 1095 -26.76 26.36 61.11
N LEU A 1096 -27.86 25.90 61.72
CA LEU A 1096 -29.08 25.58 60.98
C LEU A 1096 -29.77 26.83 60.42
N ARG A 1097 -29.83 27.91 61.19
CA ARG A 1097 -30.43 29.18 60.73
C ARG A 1097 -29.64 29.87 59.61
N ALA A 1098 -28.33 29.63 59.52
CA ALA A 1098 -27.51 30.08 58.40
C ALA A 1098 -27.82 29.33 57.09
N LYS A 1099 -28.14 28.03 57.19
CA LYS A 1099 -28.55 27.19 56.04
C LYS A 1099 -30.01 27.42 55.63
N ASP A 1100 -30.89 27.60 56.60
CA ASP A 1100 -32.31 27.84 56.38
C ASP A 1100 -32.76 29.06 57.19
N LYS A 1101 -32.94 30.19 56.51
CA LYS A 1101 -33.38 31.45 57.13
C LYS A 1101 -34.80 31.38 57.70
N THR A 1102 -35.60 30.38 57.31
CA THR A 1102 -36.98 30.19 57.78
C THR A 1102 -37.06 29.36 59.07
N PHE A 1103 -35.97 28.69 59.45
CA PHE A 1103 -35.90 27.89 60.66
C PHE A 1103 -35.92 28.76 61.94
N ASN A 1104 -36.92 28.55 62.80
CA ASN A 1104 -37.04 29.23 64.08
C ASN A 1104 -37.54 28.24 65.16
N ALA A 1105 -36.72 27.97 66.16
CA ALA A 1105 -37.03 27.07 67.26
C ALA A 1105 -36.61 27.66 68.60
N ASP A 1106 -37.46 27.50 69.61
CA ASP A 1106 -37.14 27.90 70.98
C ASP A 1106 -36.26 26.83 71.63
N PHE A 1107 -35.35 27.22 72.52
CA PHE A 1107 -34.54 26.26 73.25
C PHE A 1107 -34.39 26.64 74.71
N LYS A 1108 -34.44 25.63 75.57
CA LYS A 1108 -34.38 25.79 77.03
C LYS A 1108 -33.18 25.04 77.58
N THR A 1109 -32.47 25.68 78.50
CA THR A 1109 -31.36 25.06 79.24
C THR A 1109 -31.75 24.89 80.70
N ASP A 1110 -31.54 23.69 81.24
CA ASP A 1110 -31.76 23.36 82.65
C ASP A 1110 -30.49 22.68 83.18
N PHE A 1111 -29.51 23.50 83.53
CA PHE A 1111 -28.19 23.02 83.94
C PHE A 1111 -28.05 23.05 85.46
N ASP A 1112 -27.66 21.92 86.05
CA ASP A 1112 -27.33 21.83 87.46
C ASP A 1112 -26.04 22.66 87.75
N PRO A 1113 -26.11 23.73 88.56
CA PRO A 1113 -24.99 24.64 88.78
C PRO A 1113 -23.86 24.03 89.63
N ASP A 1114 -24.11 22.96 90.39
CA ASP A 1114 -23.13 22.32 91.29
C ASP A 1114 -22.43 21.10 90.63
N LEU A 1115 -22.51 20.98 89.31
CA LEU A 1115 -21.97 19.84 88.55
C LEU A 1115 -20.41 19.85 88.54
N PRO A 1116 -19.74 18.76 88.95
CA PRO A 1116 -18.28 18.69 88.96
C PRO A 1116 -17.70 18.61 87.53
N LYS A 1117 -16.47 19.09 87.34
CA LYS A 1117 -15.75 18.92 86.06
C LYS A 1117 -15.41 17.45 85.85
N VAL A 1118 -15.61 16.96 84.63
CA VAL A 1118 -15.40 15.53 84.28
C VAL A 1118 -14.25 15.39 83.31
N ASN A 1119 -13.46 14.32 83.48
CA ASN A 1119 -12.31 14.04 82.63
C ASN A 1119 -12.77 13.37 81.31
N VAL A 1120 -13.00 14.18 80.29
CA VAL A 1120 -13.48 13.74 78.96
C VAL A 1120 -12.65 14.36 77.86
N VAL A 1121 -12.76 13.86 76.64
CA VAL A 1121 -12.21 14.55 75.45
C VAL A 1121 -13.27 15.56 74.99
N PRO A 1122 -13.05 16.89 75.14
CA PRO A 1122 -14.09 17.89 74.85
C PRO A 1122 -14.57 17.84 73.40
N GLN A 1123 -13.66 17.59 72.46
CA GLN A 1123 -13.94 17.55 71.03
C GLN A 1123 -14.85 16.36 70.66
N ASP A 1124 -14.63 15.20 71.25
CA ASP A 1124 -15.41 14.00 70.96
C ASP A 1124 -16.81 14.10 71.56
N ILE A 1125 -16.93 14.54 72.82
CA ILE A 1125 -18.23 14.82 73.44
C ILE A 1125 -18.94 15.96 72.71
N GLY A 1126 -18.22 16.98 72.26
CA GLY A 1126 -18.75 18.05 71.42
C GLY A 1126 -19.35 17.55 70.10
N ARG A 1127 -18.70 16.58 69.43
CA ARG A 1127 -19.24 15.94 68.21
C ARG A 1127 -20.52 15.15 68.50
N VAL A 1128 -20.59 14.45 69.62
CA VAL A 1128 -21.80 13.74 70.07
C VAL A 1128 -22.95 14.74 70.28
N LEU A 1129 -22.69 15.81 71.03
CA LEU A 1129 -23.68 16.83 71.32
C LEU A 1129 -24.16 17.53 70.04
N LEU A 1130 -23.24 17.92 69.15
CA LEU A 1130 -23.58 18.54 67.88
C LEU A 1130 -24.47 17.65 67.01
N ASN A 1131 -24.16 16.35 66.91
CA ASN A 1131 -24.95 15.40 66.13
C ASN A 1131 -26.36 15.22 66.71
N LEU A 1132 -26.47 15.03 68.03
CA LEU A 1132 -27.77 14.81 68.68
C LEU A 1132 -28.63 16.07 68.67
N ILE A 1133 -28.05 17.25 68.92
CA ILE A 1133 -28.76 18.53 68.90
C ILE A 1133 -29.19 18.88 67.47
N ASN A 1134 -28.35 18.65 66.45
CA ASN A 1134 -28.76 18.85 65.05
C ASN A 1134 -29.93 17.94 64.67
N ASN A 1135 -29.89 16.67 65.08
CA ASN A 1135 -30.99 15.74 64.84
C ASN A 1135 -32.28 16.21 65.55
N ALA A 1136 -32.16 16.71 66.79
CA ALA A 1136 -33.28 17.28 67.54
C ALA A 1136 -33.88 18.51 66.84
N PHE A 1137 -33.05 19.46 66.41
CA PHE A 1137 -33.52 20.65 65.69
C PHE A 1137 -34.16 20.32 64.32
N GLN A 1138 -33.63 19.32 63.61
CA GLN A 1138 -34.25 18.85 62.37
C GLN A 1138 -35.60 18.16 62.63
N ALA A 1139 -35.71 17.37 63.71
CA ALA A 1139 -36.94 16.66 64.06
C ALA A 1139 -38.09 17.60 64.46
N VAL A 1140 -37.78 18.77 65.02
CA VAL A 1140 -38.80 19.77 65.38
C VAL A 1140 -39.19 20.68 64.22
N ASN A 1141 -38.47 20.64 63.10
CA ASN A 1141 -38.78 21.48 61.95
C ASN A 1141 -40.15 21.09 61.37
N GLY A 1142 -41.12 22.03 61.38
CA GLY A 1142 -42.51 21.78 60.97
C GLY A 1142 -43.49 21.44 62.11
N VAL A 1143 -43.06 21.41 63.37
CA VAL A 1143 -43.95 21.25 64.55
C VAL A 1143 -44.44 22.62 65.05
N SER A 1144 -45.69 22.71 65.52
CA SER A 1144 -46.21 23.92 66.17
C SER A 1144 -45.50 24.20 67.51
N ASN A 1145 -44.75 25.30 67.62
CA ASN A 1145 -43.87 25.68 68.74
C ASN A 1145 -42.69 24.70 68.97
N PRO A 1146 -41.73 24.62 68.03
CA PRO A 1146 -40.61 23.71 68.13
C PRO A 1146 -39.70 24.10 69.31
N THR A 1147 -39.50 23.18 70.25
CA THR A 1147 -38.72 23.41 71.47
C THR A 1147 -37.71 22.29 71.68
N VAL A 1148 -36.43 22.65 71.83
CA VAL A 1148 -35.37 21.71 72.22
C VAL A 1148 -34.86 22.06 73.62
N THR A 1149 -34.90 21.10 74.54
CA THR A 1149 -34.44 21.30 75.93
C THR A 1149 -33.18 20.48 76.18
N VAL A 1150 -32.12 21.13 76.65
CA VAL A 1150 -30.90 20.46 77.10
C VAL A 1150 -30.79 20.59 78.62
N LYS A 1151 -30.78 19.45 79.31
CA LYS A 1151 -30.72 19.35 80.76
C LYS A 1151 -29.44 18.64 81.19
N THR A 1152 -28.80 19.10 82.26
CA THR A 1152 -27.73 18.36 82.94
C THR A 1152 -28.08 18.13 84.41
N GLU A 1153 -27.85 16.92 84.91
CA GLU A 1153 -28.14 16.57 86.30
C GLU A 1153 -27.13 15.54 86.84
N ARG A 1154 -26.81 15.61 88.13
CA ARG A 1154 -26.04 14.57 88.83
C ARG A 1154 -26.98 13.49 89.40
N THR A 1155 -26.70 12.24 89.08
CA THR A 1155 -27.51 11.08 89.51
C THR A 1155 -26.99 10.50 90.84
N THR A 1156 -27.89 9.90 91.65
CA THR A 1156 -27.57 9.30 92.96
C THR A 1156 -26.55 8.15 92.92
N SER A 1157 -26.24 7.61 91.74
CA SER A 1157 -25.24 6.56 91.46
C SER A 1157 -23.81 7.07 91.18
N ASN A 1158 -23.51 8.35 91.43
CA ASN A 1158 -22.23 9.01 91.11
C ASN A 1158 -21.94 9.10 89.59
N GLU A 1159 -22.99 9.29 88.79
CA GLU A 1159 -22.91 9.46 87.33
C GLU A 1159 -23.55 10.81 86.94
N LEU A 1160 -23.03 11.43 85.89
CA LEU A 1160 -23.54 12.67 85.32
C LEU A 1160 -24.42 12.36 84.11
N ARG A 1161 -25.59 12.98 84.03
CA ARG A 1161 -26.52 12.80 82.91
C ARG A 1161 -26.72 14.10 82.14
N ILE A 1162 -26.60 14.02 80.80
CA ILE A 1162 -26.97 15.07 79.85
C ILE A 1162 -28.18 14.57 79.05
N SER A 1163 -29.32 15.23 79.17
CA SER A 1163 -30.54 14.87 78.46
C SER A 1163 -30.91 15.94 77.43
N ILE A 1164 -31.04 15.53 76.17
CA ILE A 1164 -31.48 16.37 75.05
C ILE A 1164 -32.88 15.90 74.67
N THR A 1165 -33.88 16.76 74.89
CA THR A 1165 -35.30 16.46 74.62
C THR A 1165 -35.83 17.37 73.52
N ASP A 1166 -36.41 16.77 72.49
CA ASP A 1166 -37.18 17.46 71.45
C ASP A 1166 -38.68 17.18 71.59
N ASN A 1167 -39.51 18.02 70.97
CA ASN A 1167 -40.95 17.82 70.82
C ASN A 1167 -41.35 17.43 69.38
N GLY A 1168 -40.45 16.75 68.65
CA GLY A 1168 -40.65 16.28 67.29
C GLY A 1168 -41.65 15.11 67.18
N PRO A 1169 -41.78 14.49 65.99
CA PRO A 1169 -42.70 13.37 65.76
C PRO A 1169 -42.35 12.08 66.53
N GLY A 1170 -41.19 12.02 67.20
CA GLY A 1170 -40.72 10.83 67.92
C GLY A 1170 -40.14 9.75 66.99
N ILE A 1171 -39.49 8.73 67.57
CA ILE A 1171 -38.90 7.59 66.89
C ILE A 1171 -39.78 6.35 67.17
N PRO A 1172 -40.32 5.68 66.13
CA PRO A 1172 -41.11 4.45 66.26
C PRO A 1172 -40.37 3.32 66.99
N ASP A 1173 -41.07 2.56 67.83
CA ASP A 1173 -40.49 1.48 68.64
C ASP A 1173 -39.76 0.41 67.80
N GLU A 1174 -40.26 0.13 66.60
CA GLU A 1174 -39.72 -0.89 65.69
C GLU A 1174 -38.30 -0.59 65.19
N ILE A 1175 -37.91 0.70 65.17
CA ILE A 1175 -36.59 1.12 64.65
C ILE A 1175 -35.63 1.59 65.73
N LYS A 1176 -36.08 1.71 66.99
CA LYS A 1176 -35.25 2.19 68.12
C LYS A 1176 -33.96 1.39 68.30
N ASP A 1177 -34.00 0.07 68.13
CA ASP A 1177 -32.81 -0.79 68.24
C ASP A 1177 -31.88 -0.70 67.03
N LYS A 1178 -32.37 -0.14 65.91
CA LYS A 1178 -31.64 -0.03 64.64
C LYS A 1178 -30.99 1.34 64.45
N ILE A 1179 -31.42 2.39 65.17
CA ILE A 1179 -30.90 3.76 64.97
C ILE A 1179 -29.40 3.93 65.26
N PHE A 1180 -28.83 3.03 66.07
CA PHE A 1180 -27.40 3.01 66.36
C PHE A 1180 -26.61 2.07 65.43
N GLN A 1181 -27.26 1.39 64.47
CA GLN A 1181 -26.57 0.58 63.48
C GLN A 1181 -25.96 1.49 62.39
N PRO A 1182 -24.71 1.25 61.96
CA PRO A 1182 -24.09 2.00 60.87
C PRO A 1182 -24.92 1.94 59.58
N PHE A 1183 -25.00 3.06 58.85
CA PHE A 1183 -25.73 3.24 57.59
C PHE A 1183 -27.26 3.18 57.69
N PHE A 1184 -27.81 3.03 58.90
CA PHE A 1184 -29.25 3.13 59.09
C PHE A 1184 -29.70 4.60 59.07
N THR A 1185 -30.60 4.95 58.17
CA THR A 1185 -31.21 6.29 58.08
C THR A 1185 -32.67 6.17 57.67
N THR A 1186 -33.52 7.02 58.23
CA THR A 1186 -34.93 7.15 57.85
C THR A 1186 -35.17 8.27 56.84
N LYS A 1187 -34.10 8.98 56.44
CA LYS A 1187 -34.15 10.06 55.44
C LYS A 1187 -34.19 9.49 54.01
N PRO A 1188 -34.81 10.20 53.04
CA PRO A 1188 -34.82 9.81 51.63
C PRO A 1188 -33.41 9.58 51.06
N THR A 1189 -33.34 8.76 50.01
CA THR A 1189 -32.09 8.37 49.35
C THR A 1189 -31.34 9.61 48.84
N GLY A 1190 -30.25 9.98 49.51
CA GLY A 1190 -29.42 11.15 49.15
C GLY A 1190 -29.27 12.22 50.24
N GLU A 1191 -30.11 12.22 51.29
CA GLU A 1191 -30.15 13.29 52.30
C GLU A 1191 -29.47 12.93 53.65
N GLY A 1192 -28.89 11.74 53.78
CA GLY A 1192 -28.18 11.33 54.99
C GLY A 1192 -27.33 10.08 54.81
N THR A 1193 -26.19 10.02 55.51
CA THR A 1193 -25.23 8.91 55.44
C THR A 1193 -25.54 7.77 56.42
N GLY A 1194 -26.39 7.99 57.42
CA GLY A 1194 -26.73 6.99 58.45
C GLY A 1194 -25.59 6.63 59.42
N LEU A 1195 -24.52 7.43 59.49
CA LEU A 1195 -23.33 7.14 60.32
C LEU A 1195 -23.21 7.98 61.60
N GLY A 1196 -24.02 9.03 61.76
CA GLY A 1196 -23.84 10.00 62.85
C GLY A 1196 -24.23 9.47 64.24
N LEU A 1197 -25.32 8.71 64.35
CA LEU A 1197 -25.81 8.17 65.63
C LEU A 1197 -24.97 6.97 66.10
N SER A 1198 -24.55 6.10 65.20
CA SER A 1198 -23.64 4.99 65.52
C SER A 1198 -22.29 5.51 66.05
N LEU A 1199 -21.71 6.52 65.40
CA LEU A 1199 -20.49 7.17 65.88
C LEU A 1199 -20.68 7.80 67.28
N SER A 1200 -21.84 8.42 67.51
CA SER A 1200 -22.13 9.06 68.79
C SER A 1200 -22.23 8.03 69.93
N TYR A 1201 -22.77 6.85 69.66
CA TYR A 1201 -22.83 5.72 70.59
C TYR A 1201 -21.43 5.21 70.95
N ASP A 1202 -20.56 5.01 69.96
CA ASP A 1202 -19.20 4.51 70.18
C ASP A 1202 -18.34 5.49 70.99
N ILE A 1203 -18.46 6.79 70.72
CA ILE A 1203 -17.74 7.84 71.46
C ILE A 1203 -18.13 7.84 72.93
N VAL A 1204 -19.43 7.79 73.25
CA VAL A 1204 -19.91 7.80 74.64
C VAL A 1204 -19.47 6.53 75.37
N LYS A 1205 -19.50 5.36 74.70
CA LYS A 1205 -19.00 4.10 75.25
C LYS A 1205 -17.49 4.13 75.52
N ALA A 1206 -16.69 4.74 74.65
CA ALA A 1206 -15.26 4.93 74.85
C ALA A 1206 -14.93 5.80 76.09
N HIS A 1207 -15.86 6.67 76.49
CA HIS A 1207 -15.76 7.48 77.71
C HIS A 1207 -16.30 6.77 78.95
N GLY A 1208 -16.61 5.47 78.88
CA GLY A 1208 -17.17 4.70 79.99
C GLY A 1208 -18.66 4.95 80.24
N GLY A 1209 -19.31 5.74 79.37
CA GLY A 1209 -20.69 6.16 79.49
C GLY A 1209 -21.70 5.28 78.76
N GLY A 1210 -22.97 5.66 78.84
CA GLY A 1210 -24.08 5.07 78.10
C GLY A 1210 -24.96 6.12 77.45
N ILE A 1211 -25.57 5.81 76.31
CA ILE A 1211 -26.62 6.63 75.71
C ILE A 1211 -27.93 5.86 75.73
N GLN A 1212 -28.99 6.49 76.22
CA GLN A 1212 -30.34 5.93 76.28
C GLN A 1212 -31.28 6.81 75.45
N VAL A 1213 -32.24 6.19 74.79
CA VAL A 1213 -33.27 6.89 74.01
C VAL A 1213 -34.64 6.54 74.57
N GLU A 1214 -35.36 7.57 74.99
CA GLU A 1214 -36.77 7.50 75.37
C GLU A 1214 -37.53 8.28 74.31
N SER A 1215 -38.40 7.62 73.56
CA SER A 1215 -39.22 8.29 72.55
C SER A 1215 -40.61 7.69 72.54
N SER A 1216 -41.62 8.49 72.23
CA SER A 1216 -42.95 7.98 71.93
C SER A 1216 -43.49 8.74 70.75
N GLU A 1217 -44.11 8.04 69.80
CA GLU A 1217 -44.68 8.67 68.61
C GLU A 1217 -45.56 9.86 69.00
N ILE A 1218 -45.34 11.00 68.33
CA ILE A 1218 -46.06 12.28 68.47
C ILE A 1218 -45.71 13.09 69.73
N LYS A 1219 -44.94 12.57 70.70
CA LYS A 1219 -44.55 13.34 71.92
C LYS A 1219 -43.06 13.71 72.00
N GLY A 1220 -42.28 13.49 70.94
CA GLY A 1220 -40.87 13.83 70.86
C GLY A 1220 -39.91 12.77 71.40
N THR A 1221 -38.61 13.06 71.28
CA THR A 1221 -37.53 12.15 71.69
C THR A 1221 -36.63 12.78 72.75
N ARG A 1222 -36.24 11.97 73.73
CA ARG A 1222 -35.22 12.29 74.73
C ARG A 1222 -34.03 11.35 74.58
N PHE A 1223 -32.88 11.91 74.26
CA PHE A 1223 -31.59 11.23 74.36
C PHE A 1223 -30.92 11.58 75.69
N SER A 1224 -30.59 10.57 76.48
CA SER A 1224 -29.90 10.72 77.78
C SER A 1224 -28.51 10.10 77.69
N ILE A 1225 -27.49 10.94 77.75
CA ILE A 1225 -26.08 10.55 77.81
C ILE A 1225 -25.70 10.47 79.29
N GLN A 1226 -25.12 9.35 79.72
CA GLN A 1226 -24.63 9.10 81.07
C GLN A 1226 -23.12 8.97 81.01
N ILE A 1227 -22.40 9.73 81.85
CA ILE A 1227 -20.94 9.69 81.95
C ILE A 1227 -20.59 9.47 83.42
N PRO A 1228 -19.82 8.43 83.78
CA PRO A 1228 -19.45 8.15 85.17
C PRO A 1228 -18.49 9.21 85.73
N LEU A 1229 -18.68 9.60 87.00
CA LEU A 1229 -17.71 10.40 87.74
C LEU A 1229 -16.67 9.43 88.33
N GLU A 1230 -15.56 9.21 87.62
CA GLU A 1230 -14.40 8.50 88.19
C GLU A 1230 -13.88 9.28 89.41
N ASN A 1231 -13.60 8.57 90.52
CA ASN A 1231 -13.02 9.15 91.75
C ASN A 1231 -11.56 9.56 91.55
#